data_AF-A0AAR2KBT2-F1
#
_entry.id   AF-A0AAR2KBT2-F1
#
_cell.length_a   1.000
_cell.length_b   1.000
_cell.length_c   1.000
_cell.angle_alpha   90.00
_cell.angle_beta   90.00
_cell.angle_gamma   90.00
#
_symmetry.space_group_name_H-M   'P 1'
#
loop_
_entity.id
_entity.type
_entity.pdbx_description
1 polymer ?
#
loop_
_entity_poly.entity_id
_entity_poly.type
_entity_poly.pdbx_seq_one_letter_code
_entity_poly.pdbx_strand_id
1 'polypeptide(L)'
;FVSPLLPCSSMDMTSLGKEKFHKSQHFDYSNGVPMMVGAKKPGIGGELLLGQKTVPQNSLFPKGEGSDAPSWVAFDRQVLCFDAYFQEAVTQSREETNRIRKCKIYFYLEDDTIQVVEPELKNSGIPQGTLIRRHRIPLPAPSDDQFYNLHHFNINQDVVFYSRTFRITDCDTFTRHFLRKIGVRINPPAAAPEDPYTKLRQELEDSMKPLRPYERQDTLKQFLEHDRDVLRFYCYWDDTQSMFGDPRELILHYFLADDTIEIREVVYPNSGRDAAPKFLNRSKLPKQAPSPKRQPGEITERTILNVFGPMGLGGRYILDNLKTGAVQEEFYKDCDLTIGGVINVWGRKVMICDCDNFTKEYYRSKYGIEDFTPVQYKAPPPAKAAKQMPPYTGFGSEEDSLCSCQGLLPKPPQKDFRKLMEKDRHGLESNILRFVGKMLTDNTIDKDRTFIISFYLSDDTITMFEPTQRNSGVIGGKFLERSRVKKPGQELFKSEMSEYYKAQDLYVGAKIIISNQPFQLVDADDYAFNYMEQHAEEFPRANIGTILSKLRSISEDKQKEIKRFLAQSDPGNTGLIPYESFRSLLADTGCQLSEHEIMMLGRTYSLREQPELNVGFMLAVAQDHLRKKHFESFSAMLRAFTHEDRDRTGHLSTKEARIICKAFLLLLYNSVFENESGNMDYNAFLSGINWRENPSLPLLPDEALKFDVDWNGEAVRPAVITVNYSLLLDDVFGSVGNSNFS
;
A
#
# COMPACT_ATOMS: atom_id res chain seq x y z
N PHE A 1 90.03 26.37 -19.93
CA PHE A 1 90.68 25.09 -20.29
C PHE A 1 89.95 24.54 -21.50
N VAL A 2 90.52 24.73 -22.70
CA VAL A 2 89.99 24.16 -23.94
C VAL A 2 90.66 22.80 -24.09
N SER A 3 89.92 21.73 -23.84
CA SER A 3 90.40 20.38 -24.14
C SER A 3 90.54 20.26 -25.66
N PRO A 4 91.72 19.87 -26.21
CA PRO A 4 91.84 19.61 -27.63
C PRO A 4 90.93 18.43 -28.00
N LEU A 5 90.19 18.52 -29.11
CA LEU A 5 89.39 17.43 -29.67
C LEU A 5 90.30 16.32 -30.20
N LEU A 6 90.90 15.57 -29.28
CA LEU A 6 91.62 14.33 -29.54
C LEU A 6 90.66 13.17 -29.22
N PRO A 7 90.69 12.06 -29.99
CA PRO A 7 89.67 11.01 -29.94
C PRO A 7 89.49 10.33 -28.57
N CYS A 8 90.46 10.45 -27.65
CA CYS A 8 90.35 9.94 -26.28
C CYS A 8 89.54 10.85 -25.32
N SER A 9 89.20 12.08 -25.72
CA SER A 9 88.62 13.09 -24.82
C SER A 9 87.12 13.34 -25.02
N SER A 10 86.46 12.64 -25.95
CA SER A 10 85.01 12.69 -26.13
C SER A 10 84.35 11.44 -25.57
N MET A 11 84.06 11.43 -24.26
CA MET A 11 83.01 10.54 -23.74
C MET A 11 81.68 11.27 -23.88
N ASP A 12 80.90 10.93 -24.91
CA ASP A 12 79.52 11.41 -25.09
C ASP A 12 78.61 10.75 -24.04
N MET A 13 78.63 11.27 -22.81
CA MET A 13 77.84 10.74 -21.71
C MET A 13 76.33 11.05 -21.85
N THR A 14 75.96 11.94 -22.78
CA THR A 14 74.58 12.36 -23.05
C THR A 14 73.82 11.47 -24.05
N SER A 15 74.48 10.50 -24.68
CA SER A 15 73.85 9.60 -25.68
C SER A 15 73.56 8.19 -25.15
N LEU A 16 74.08 7.81 -23.97
CA LEU A 16 73.72 6.56 -23.32
C LEU A 16 72.27 6.63 -22.80
N GLY A 17 71.38 5.81 -23.36
CA GLY A 17 69.98 5.68 -22.95
C GLY A 17 68.96 6.39 -23.84
N LYS A 18 69.37 7.01 -24.95
CA LYS A 18 68.42 7.53 -25.95
C LYS A 18 67.80 6.37 -26.74
N GLU A 19 66.47 6.33 -26.83
CA GLU A 19 65.74 5.30 -27.60
C GLU A 19 65.27 5.83 -28.97
N LYS A 20 65.18 7.15 -29.16
CA LYS A 20 64.67 7.79 -30.38
C LYS A 20 65.79 8.46 -31.17
N PHE A 21 66.13 7.89 -32.32
CA PHE A 21 67.17 8.39 -33.23
C PHE A 21 66.65 8.85 -34.60
N HIS A 22 65.34 8.99 -34.76
CA HIS A 22 64.76 9.40 -36.04
C HIS A 22 65.23 10.80 -36.45
N LYS A 23 65.57 10.96 -37.74
CA LYS A 23 65.92 12.26 -38.33
C LYS A 23 64.66 12.94 -38.83
N SER A 24 64.49 14.20 -38.47
CA SER A 24 63.48 15.07 -39.06
C SER A 24 63.87 15.42 -40.50
N GLN A 25 62.89 15.37 -41.41
CA GLN A 25 63.08 15.77 -42.80
C GLN A 25 63.11 17.30 -42.91
N HIS A 26 64.31 17.88 -42.84
CA HIS A 26 64.52 19.32 -42.97
C HIS A 26 64.51 19.82 -44.41
N PHE A 27 64.77 18.92 -45.36
CA PHE A 27 64.75 19.18 -46.80
C PHE A 27 63.71 18.28 -47.45
N ASP A 28 62.88 18.86 -48.32
CA ASP A 28 61.80 18.13 -48.99
C ASP A 28 61.55 18.75 -50.38
N TYR A 29 60.92 17.99 -51.27
CA TYR A 29 60.58 18.43 -52.62
C TYR A 29 59.13 18.89 -52.68
N SER A 30 58.88 20.21 -52.69
CA SER A 30 57.55 20.73 -52.98
C SER A 30 57.43 21.02 -54.48
N ASN A 31 56.52 20.34 -55.18
CA ASN A 31 56.29 20.50 -56.62
C ASN A 31 57.57 20.35 -57.47
N GLY A 32 58.46 19.41 -57.10
CA GLY A 32 59.67 19.07 -57.87
C GLY A 32 60.91 19.93 -57.59
N VAL A 33 60.82 20.96 -56.74
CA VAL A 33 61.96 21.80 -56.34
C VAL A 33 62.45 21.39 -54.95
N PRO A 34 63.75 21.10 -54.76
CA PRO A 34 64.30 20.82 -53.43
C PRO A 34 64.30 22.10 -52.60
N MET A 35 63.49 22.14 -51.55
CA MET A 35 63.40 23.27 -50.63
C MET A 35 63.74 22.86 -49.19
N MET A 36 64.31 23.78 -48.42
CA MET A 36 64.48 23.60 -46.97
C MET A 36 63.14 23.86 -46.27
N VAL A 37 62.34 22.82 -46.07
CA VAL A 37 60.99 22.91 -45.47
C VAL A 37 61.03 22.94 -43.94
N GLY A 38 62.15 22.54 -43.32
CA GLY A 38 62.20 22.25 -41.88
C GLY A 38 62.92 23.26 -40.99
N ALA A 39 62.90 24.58 -41.25
CA ALA A 39 63.51 25.55 -40.31
C ALA A 39 62.90 25.51 -38.89
N LYS A 40 61.63 25.06 -38.77
CA LYS A 40 60.88 24.94 -37.50
C LYS A 40 60.79 23.49 -36.97
N LYS A 41 61.33 22.48 -37.66
CA LYS A 41 61.29 21.07 -37.22
C LYS A 41 62.39 20.78 -36.19
N PRO A 42 62.15 19.96 -35.15
CA PRO A 42 63.17 19.62 -34.16
C PRO A 42 64.29 18.79 -34.78
N GLY A 43 65.45 18.71 -34.13
CA GLY A 43 66.59 17.87 -34.52
C GLY A 43 66.38 16.37 -34.27
N ILE A 44 67.49 15.62 -34.26
CA ILE A 44 67.49 14.16 -34.14
C ILE A 44 66.81 13.74 -32.82
N GLY A 45 65.92 12.76 -32.90
CA GLY A 45 65.18 12.27 -31.72
C GLY A 45 64.07 13.19 -31.21
N GLY A 46 63.79 14.31 -31.90
CA GLY A 46 62.76 15.27 -31.51
C GLY A 46 63.25 16.36 -30.55
N GLU A 47 64.56 16.40 -30.27
CA GLU A 47 65.20 17.44 -29.45
C GLU A 47 65.37 18.74 -30.25
N LEU A 48 65.15 19.90 -29.63
CA LEU A 48 65.30 21.20 -30.31
C LEU A 48 66.77 21.50 -30.61
N LEU A 49 67.04 22.08 -31.79
CA LEU A 49 68.38 22.55 -32.14
C LEU A 49 68.75 23.80 -31.32
N LEU A 50 70.04 23.99 -31.05
CA LEU A 50 70.54 25.15 -30.29
C LEU A 50 70.09 26.46 -30.97
N GLY A 51 69.25 27.26 -30.28
CA GLY A 51 68.72 28.54 -30.77
C GLY A 51 67.30 28.49 -31.38
N GLN A 52 66.67 27.31 -31.46
CA GLN A 52 65.33 27.14 -32.03
C GLN A 52 64.22 27.42 -31.00
N LYS A 53 63.33 28.39 -31.28
CA LYS A 53 62.13 28.66 -30.47
C LYS A 53 60.95 27.85 -30.99
N THR A 54 60.24 27.15 -30.10
CA THR A 54 58.99 26.46 -30.43
C THR A 54 57.87 27.48 -30.61
N VAL A 55 57.25 27.52 -31.79
CA VAL A 55 55.97 28.22 -31.99
C VAL A 55 54.89 27.14 -31.95
N PRO A 56 54.16 26.98 -30.83
CA PRO A 56 53.06 26.02 -30.78
C PRO A 56 52.01 26.47 -31.81
N GLN A 57 51.69 25.57 -32.74
CA GLN A 57 50.67 25.82 -33.77
C GLN A 57 49.26 25.77 -33.19
N ASN A 58 49.02 25.05 -32.10
CA ASN A 58 47.69 24.80 -31.53
C ASN A 58 47.67 25.15 -30.02
N SER A 59 46.46 25.30 -29.48
CA SER A 59 46.21 25.52 -28.05
C SER A 59 46.81 24.39 -27.19
N LEU A 60 47.56 24.74 -26.14
CA LEU A 60 48.12 23.79 -25.19
C LEU A 60 47.19 23.64 -23.98
N PHE A 61 46.71 22.43 -23.74
CA PHE A 61 45.89 22.11 -22.57
C PHE A 61 46.74 21.48 -21.45
N PRO A 62 46.47 21.79 -20.17
CA PRO A 62 47.19 21.15 -19.06
C PRO A 62 46.93 19.64 -19.05
N LYS A 63 47.98 18.84 -18.84
CA LYS A 63 47.87 17.38 -18.74
C LYS A 63 47.13 17.01 -17.45
N GLY A 64 45.95 16.38 -17.57
CA GLY A 64 45.23 15.80 -16.44
C GLY A 64 45.62 14.33 -16.19
N GLU A 65 45.17 13.75 -15.08
CA GLU A 65 45.29 12.31 -14.82
C GLU A 65 44.33 11.55 -15.76
N GLY A 66 44.87 11.00 -16.85
CA GLY A 66 44.11 10.27 -17.88
C GLY A 66 44.95 9.93 -19.11
N SER A 67 44.34 9.27 -20.10
CA SER A 67 44.98 8.91 -21.36
C SER A 67 45.32 10.16 -22.20
N ASP A 68 46.58 10.28 -22.65
CA ASP A 68 47.08 11.32 -23.59
C ASP A 68 46.47 11.14 -25.01
N ALA A 69 45.15 11.32 -25.14
CA ALA A 69 44.46 11.32 -26.42
C ALA A 69 44.69 12.65 -27.17
N PRO A 70 44.81 12.65 -28.51
CA PRO A 70 44.99 13.88 -29.28
C PRO A 70 43.76 14.79 -29.18
N SER A 71 43.95 16.11 -29.33
CA SER A 71 42.93 17.14 -29.10
C SER A 71 41.63 16.93 -29.90
N TRP A 72 41.74 16.49 -31.16
CA TRP A 72 40.60 16.22 -32.03
C TRP A 72 39.74 15.03 -31.58
N VAL A 73 40.29 14.09 -30.79
CA VAL A 73 39.52 13.01 -30.14
C VAL A 73 39.00 13.47 -28.78
N ALA A 74 39.86 14.13 -28.00
CA ALA A 74 39.56 14.51 -26.63
C ALA A 74 38.42 15.55 -26.54
N PHE A 75 38.33 16.44 -27.53
CA PHE A 75 37.36 17.52 -27.56
C PHE A 75 36.37 17.43 -28.73
N ASP A 76 36.15 16.23 -29.27
CA ASP A 76 35.15 16.00 -30.33
C ASP A 76 33.78 16.57 -29.88
N ARG A 77 33.13 17.31 -30.79
CA ARG A 77 31.83 18.00 -30.59
C ARG A 77 31.77 19.02 -29.46
N GLN A 78 32.89 19.34 -28.80
CA GLN A 78 32.93 20.39 -27.79
C GLN A 78 33.24 21.73 -28.44
N VAL A 79 32.29 22.66 -28.33
CA VAL A 79 32.37 23.98 -28.97
C VAL A 79 32.12 25.06 -27.94
N LEU A 80 32.95 26.10 -27.96
CA LEU A 80 32.74 27.28 -27.14
C LEU A 80 31.88 28.29 -27.89
N CYS A 81 30.76 28.69 -27.30
CA CYS A 81 29.90 29.75 -27.79
C CYS A 81 30.06 31.04 -26.95
N PHE A 82 30.29 32.16 -27.65
CA PHE A 82 30.33 33.51 -27.12
C PHE A 82 29.28 34.37 -27.82
N ASP A 83 28.53 35.15 -27.05
CA ASP A 83 27.65 36.18 -27.57
C ASP A 83 28.46 37.47 -27.76
N ALA A 84 28.34 38.07 -28.93
CA ALA A 84 29.05 39.27 -29.31
C ALA A 84 28.16 40.21 -30.12
N TYR A 85 28.62 41.45 -30.29
CA TYR A 85 28.04 42.36 -31.29
C TYR A 85 29.13 43.13 -31.99
N PHE A 86 28.81 43.64 -33.18
CA PHE A 86 29.61 44.65 -33.85
C PHE A 86 28.70 45.80 -34.30
N GLN A 87 29.28 46.99 -34.39
CA GLN A 87 28.58 48.20 -34.82
C GLN A 87 28.85 48.43 -36.31
N GLU A 88 27.77 48.60 -37.08
CA GLU A 88 27.82 48.91 -38.51
C GLU A 88 27.31 50.34 -38.72
N ALA A 89 28.13 51.20 -39.32
CA ALA A 89 27.74 52.56 -39.64
C ALA A 89 26.81 52.57 -40.86
N VAL A 90 25.63 53.19 -40.73
CA VAL A 90 24.65 53.26 -41.82
C VAL A 90 24.62 54.69 -42.36
N THR A 91 24.97 54.85 -43.64
CA THR A 91 24.87 56.14 -44.32
C THR A 91 23.50 56.28 -45.00
N GLN A 92 22.88 57.46 -44.89
CA GLN A 92 21.65 57.87 -45.61
C GLN A 92 20.30 57.24 -45.15
N SER A 93 20.15 56.83 -43.88
CA SER A 93 18.84 56.46 -43.33
C SER A 93 18.21 57.61 -42.52
N ARG A 94 16.88 57.77 -42.56
CA ARG A 94 16.13 58.76 -41.75
C ARG A 94 15.96 58.28 -40.29
N GLU A 95 16.05 56.97 -40.08
CA GLU A 95 15.62 56.29 -38.84
C GLU A 95 16.81 55.96 -37.92
N GLU A 96 17.98 55.65 -38.47
CA GLU A 96 19.18 55.24 -37.72
C GLU A 96 20.51 55.79 -38.29
N THR A 97 21.50 56.04 -37.41
CA THR A 97 22.87 56.45 -37.79
C THR A 97 23.88 55.30 -37.70
N ASN A 98 23.70 54.41 -36.72
CA ASN A 98 24.52 53.21 -36.53
C ASN A 98 23.59 52.07 -36.13
N ARG A 99 23.84 50.88 -36.69
CA ARG A 99 23.10 49.66 -36.40
C ARG A 99 23.96 48.72 -35.57
N ILE A 100 23.35 48.03 -34.61
CA ILE A 100 24.03 47.04 -33.77
C ILE A 100 23.65 45.64 -34.23
N ARG A 101 24.63 44.88 -34.73
CA ARG A 101 24.41 43.49 -35.18
C ARG A 101 24.93 42.52 -34.14
N LYS A 102 24.01 41.81 -33.50
CA LYS A 102 24.31 40.75 -32.54
C LYS A 102 24.76 39.50 -33.30
N CYS A 103 25.79 38.82 -32.80
CA CYS A 103 26.36 37.63 -33.42
C CYS A 103 26.77 36.61 -32.35
N LYS A 104 26.87 35.35 -32.75
CA LYS A 104 27.45 34.27 -31.96
C LYS A 104 28.77 33.85 -32.57
N ILE A 105 29.81 33.83 -31.75
CA ILE A 105 31.14 33.35 -32.11
C ILE A 105 31.28 31.93 -31.55
N TYR A 106 31.53 30.98 -32.43
CA TYR A 106 31.81 29.59 -32.10
C TYR A 106 33.30 29.32 -32.25
N PHE A 107 33.93 28.77 -31.20
CA PHE A 107 35.32 28.33 -31.20
C PHE A 107 35.36 26.83 -30.97
N TYR A 108 35.87 26.09 -31.95
CA TYR A 108 35.92 24.63 -31.95
C TYR A 108 37.21 24.14 -31.30
N LEU A 109 37.10 23.37 -30.22
CA LEU A 109 38.25 22.93 -29.41
C LEU A 109 39.06 21.80 -30.08
N GLU A 110 38.47 21.12 -31.07
CA GLU A 110 39.12 20.03 -31.81
C GLU A 110 40.30 20.52 -32.65
N ASP A 111 40.17 21.69 -33.29
CA ASP A 111 41.08 22.19 -34.34
C ASP A 111 41.38 23.71 -34.27
N ASP A 112 40.98 24.38 -33.19
CA ASP A 112 41.11 25.84 -32.99
C ASP A 112 40.48 26.67 -34.12
N THR A 113 39.40 26.18 -34.73
CA THR A 113 38.65 26.92 -35.77
C THR A 113 37.57 27.83 -35.19
N ILE A 114 37.27 28.91 -35.89
CA ILE A 114 36.28 29.91 -35.50
C ILE A 114 35.19 30.01 -36.57
N GLN A 115 33.94 30.12 -36.13
CA GLN A 115 32.77 30.42 -36.97
C GLN A 115 31.98 31.57 -36.33
N VAL A 116 31.48 32.52 -37.14
CA VAL A 116 30.65 33.62 -36.65
C VAL A 116 29.29 33.58 -37.35
N VAL A 117 28.22 33.57 -36.57
CA VAL A 117 26.84 33.43 -37.05
C VAL A 117 25.97 34.52 -36.46
N GLU A 118 25.24 35.23 -37.30
CA GLU A 118 24.20 36.17 -36.88
C GLU A 118 22.85 35.43 -36.75
N PRO A 119 22.17 35.53 -35.58
CA PRO A 119 20.88 34.92 -35.39
C PRO A 119 19.82 35.57 -36.29
N GLU A 120 18.88 34.75 -36.79
CA GLU A 120 17.77 35.21 -37.61
C GLU A 120 16.74 35.96 -36.75
N LEU A 121 16.44 37.21 -37.12
CA LEU A 121 15.45 38.06 -36.48
C LEU A 121 14.32 38.34 -37.47
N LYS A 122 13.08 38.09 -37.05
CA LYS A 122 11.90 38.36 -37.87
C LYS A 122 11.89 39.84 -38.28
N ASN A 123 11.58 40.09 -39.55
CA ASN A 123 11.45 41.44 -40.10
C ASN A 123 12.73 42.32 -40.06
N SER A 124 13.93 41.72 -39.91
CA SER A 124 15.21 42.43 -39.89
C SER A 124 15.60 43.11 -41.21
N GLY A 125 15.08 42.62 -42.34
CA GLY A 125 15.29 43.20 -43.68
C GLY A 125 16.69 43.01 -44.27
N ILE A 126 17.62 42.40 -43.55
CA ILE A 126 19.01 42.15 -43.98
C ILE A 126 19.27 40.64 -44.09
N PRO A 127 20.14 40.19 -45.01
CA PRO A 127 20.57 38.80 -45.06
C PRO A 127 21.30 38.41 -43.76
N GLN A 128 20.72 37.44 -43.04
CA GLN A 128 21.22 36.90 -41.77
C GLN A 128 21.75 35.47 -41.94
N GLY A 129 22.42 34.94 -40.91
CA GLY A 129 23.01 33.60 -40.92
C GLY A 129 24.53 33.63 -40.74
N THR A 130 25.25 32.74 -41.42
CA THR A 130 26.70 32.59 -41.21
C THR A 130 27.49 33.76 -41.82
N LEU A 131 28.09 34.58 -40.96
CA LEU A 131 28.92 35.73 -41.34
C LEU A 131 30.35 35.32 -41.72
N ILE A 132 30.95 34.42 -40.93
CA ILE A 132 32.28 33.86 -41.17
C ILE A 132 32.16 32.34 -41.09
N ARG A 133 32.52 31.65 -42.19
CA ARG A 133 32.55 30.18 -42.25
C ARG A 133 33.63 29.61 -41.34
N ARG A 134 33.48 28.37 -40.88
CA ARG A 134 34.42 27.70 -39.98
C ARG A 134 35.81 27.54 -40.60
N HIS A 135 36.83 28.17 -40.02
CA HIS A 135 38.25 27.96 -40.31
C HIS A 135 39.13 28.67 -39.26
N ARG A 136 40.46 28.50 -39.32
CA ARG A 136 41.39 29.15 -38.40
C ARG A 136 41.65 30.59 -38.84
N ILE A 137 41.42 31.55 -37.94
CA ILE A 137 41.56 32.98 -38.23
C ILE A 137 42.94 33.47 -37.75
N PRO A 138 43.75 34.12 -38.60
CA PRO A 138 45.02 34.71 -38.19
C PRO A 138 44.81 35.96 -37.31
N LEU A 139 45.78 36.24 -36.44
CA LEU A 139 45.84 37.49 -35.67
C LEU A 139 46.11 38.68 -36.62
N PRO A 140 45.73 39.91 -36.23
CA PRO A 140 46.03 41.10 -37.02
C PRO A 140 47.52 41.47 -36.99
N ALA A 141 47.96 42.23 -38.01
CA ALA A 141 49.34 42.69 -38.14
C ALA A 141 49.79 43.44 -36.87
N PRO A 142 50.99 43.18 -36.31
CA PRO A 142 52.19 42.59 -36.95
C PRO A 142 52.41 41.08 -36.73
N SER A 143 51.44 40.34 -36.17
CA SER A 143 51.58 38.91 -35.84
C SER A 143 50.72 37.99 -36.74
N ASP A 144 50.69 38.27 -38.04
CA ASP A 144 49.87 37.55 -39.03
C ASP A 144 50.25 36.05 -39.18
N ASP A 145 51.44 35.68 -38.70
CA ASP A 145 51.93 34.29 -38.69
C ASP A 145 51.30 33.41 -37.58
N GLN A 146 50.50 33.99 -36.68
CA GLN A 146 49.88 33.30 -35.54
C GLN A 146 48.36 33.33 -35.64
N PHE A 147 47.71 32.31 -35.06
CA PHE A 147 46.26 32.15 -35.06
C PHE A 147 45.64 32.51 -33.70
N TYR A 148 44.34 32.78 -33.70
CA TYR A 148 43.59 32.95 -32.46
C TYR A 148 43.53 31.65 -31.65
N ASN A 149 44.04 31.68 -30.43
CA ASN A 149 43.91 30.63 -29.42
C ASN A 149 42.81 30.95 -28.40
N LEU A 150 42.45 29.94 -27.59
CA LEU A 150 41.45 30.04 -26.53
C LEU A 150 41.69 31.20 -25.54
N HIS A 151 42.95 31.50 -25.21
CA HIS A 151 43.30 32.56 -24.27
C HIS A 151 43.06 33.99 -24.78
N HIS A 152 42.79 34.17 -26.08
CA HIS A 152 42.46 35.48 -26.65
C HIS A 152 40.98 35.85 -26.49
N PHE A 153 40.16 34.94 -25.94
CA PHE A 153 38.72 35.15 -25.74
C PHE A 153 38.42 35.38 -24.26
N ASN A 154 37.82 36.54 -23.94
CA ASN A 154 37.23 36.83 -22.64
C ASN A 154 36.03 37.77 -22.80
N ILE A 155 35.15 37.79 -21.80
CA ILE A 155 34.01 38.71 -21.77
C ILE A 155 34.52 40.16 -21.67
N ASN A 156 33.87 41.09 -22.37
CA ASN A 156 34.24 42.50 -22.53
C ASN A 156 35.52 42.77 -23.32
N GLN A 157 36.07 41.76 -23.98
CA GLN A 157 37.22 41.92 -24.85
C GLN A 157 36.80 42.18 -26.30
N ASP A 158 37.55 43.04 -26.99
CA ASP A 158 37.42 43.24 -28.42
C ASP A 158 38.26 42.21 -29.16
N VAL A 159 37.65 41.54 -30.14
CA VAL A 159 38.32 40.59 -31.02
C VAL A 159 38.18 41.08 -32.47
N VAL A 160 39.29 41.06 -33.21
CA VAL A 160 39.32 41.56 -34.59
C VAL A 160 39.35 40.39 -35.56
N PHE A 161 38.27 40.20 -36.31
CA PHE A 161 38.21 39.22 -37.40
C PHE A 161 38.06 39.94 -38.74
N TYR A 162 38.99 39.72 -39.67
CA TYR A 162 38.95 40.29 -41.03
C TYR A 162 38.63 41.80 -41.05
N SER A 163 39.34 42.57 -40.21
CA SER A 163 39.18 44.03 -40.07
C SER A 163 37.83 44.49 -39.49
N ARG A 164 37.05 43.60 -38.87
CA ARG A 164 35.86 43.93 -38.09
C ARG A 164 36.11 43.67 -36.61
N THR A 165 35.73 44.62 -35.76
CA THR A 165 35.83 44.54 -34.31
C THR A 165 34.54 43.99 -33.72
N PHE A 166 34.63 42.83 -33.07
CA PHE A 166 33.54 42.21 -32.33
C PHE A 166 33.78 42.40 -30.84
N ARG A 167 32.79 42.96 -30.13
CA ARG A 167 32.80 43.02 -28.66
C ARG A 167 32.08 41.80 -28.12
N ILE A 168 32.78 40.99 -27.32
CA ILE A 168 32.17 39.84 -26.63
C ILE A 168 31.41 40.35 -25.40
N THR A 169 30.10 40.08 -25.35
CA THR A 169 29.21 40.53 -24.27
C THR A 169 28.97 39.47 -23.21
N ASP A 170 28.77 38.22 -23.64
CA ASP A 170 28.49 37.11 -22.73
C ASP A 170 29.00 35.79 -23.32
N CYS A 171 28.97 34.74 -22.53
CA CYS A 171 29.33 33.39 -22.94
C CYS A 171 28.33 32.38 -22.40
N ASP A 172 28.13 31.29 -23.14
CA ASP A 172 27.28 30.19 -22.71
C ASP A 172 27.73 29.56 -21.37
N THR A 173 26.81 28.89 -20.70
CA THR A 173 27.04 28.19 -19.44
C THR A 173 28.16 27.15 -19.55
N PHE A 174 28.21 26.39 -20.64
CA PHE A 174 29.27 25.42 -20.91
C PHE A 174 30.64 26.10 -21.02
N THR A 175 30.73 27.19 -21.78
CA THR A 175 31.99 27.91 -21.98
C THR A 175 32.49 28.55 -20.71
N ARG A 176 31.56 29.06 -19.89
CA ARG A 176 31.88 29.62 -18.57
C ARG A 176 32.52 28.58 -17.66
N HIS A 177 31.98 27.36 -17.61
CA HIS A 177 32.55 26.29 -16.80
C HIS A 177 33.88 25.79 -17.36
N PHE A 178 33.97 25.65 -18.69
CA PHE A 178 35.16 25.17 -19.36
C PHE A 178 36.36 26.12 -19.16
N LEU A 179 36.16 27.42 -19.39
CA LEU A 179 37.19 28.44 -19.18
C LEU A 179 37.62 28.53 -17.71
N ARG A 180 36.68 28.40 -16.77
CA ARG A 180 36.99 28.33 -15.32
C ARG A 180 37.83 27.10 -14.98
N LYS A 181 37.53 25.94 -15.58
CA LYS A 181 38.26 24.68 -15.37
C LYS A 181 39.70 24.75 -15.90
N ILE A 182 39.92 25.49 -17.01
CA ILE A 182 41.25 25.75 -17.57
C ILE A 182 42.03 26.81 -16.76
N GLY A 183 41.37 27.51 -15.84
CA GLY A 183 41.98 28.52 -14.97
C GLY A 183 41.90 29.95 -15.51
N VAL A 184 41.11 30.20 -16.55
CA VAL A 184 40.84 31.56 -17.07
C VAL A 184 39.81 32.25 -16.18
N ARG A 185 40.16 33.45 -15.68
CA ARG A 185 39.23 34.30 -14.91
C ARG A 185 38.32 35.07 -15.88
N ILE A 186 37.02 34.77 -15.81
CA ILE A 186 36.01 35.33 -16.71
C ILE A 186 35.45 36.62 -16.13
N ASN A 187 35.33 37.66 -16.95
CA ASN A 187 34.74 38.94 -16.57
C ASN A 187 33.19 38.84 -16.41
N PRO A 188 32.55 39.76 -15.66
CA PRO A 188 31.09 39.81 -15.59
C PRO A 188 30.48 40.12 -16.97
N PRO A 189 29.27 39.60 -17.27
CA PRO A 189 28.59 39.85 -18.54
C PRO A 189 28.28 41.33 -18.73
N ALA A 190 28.38 41.82 -19.96
CA ALA A 190 27.94 43.17 -20.32
C ALA A 190 26.71 43.12 -21.22
N ALA A 191 25.83 44.12 -21.04
CA ALA A 191 24.71 44.30 -21.93
C ALA A 191 25.19 44.83 -23.29
N ALA A 192 24.67 44.23 -24.37
CA ALA A 192 24.79 44.82 -25.70
C ALA A 192 24.05 46.18 -25.71
N PRO A 193 24.57 47.20 -26.40
CA PRO A 193 23.87 48.48 -26.53
C PRO A 193 22.50 48.27 -27.23
N GLU A 194 21.51 49.04 -26.81
CA GLU A 194 20.20 49.03 -27.43
C GLU A 194 20.21 49.82 -28.74
N ASP A 195 19.60 49.24 -29.77
CA ASP A 195 19.44 49.86 -31.08
C ASP A 195 18.16 50.72 -31.07
N PRO A 196 18.25 52.05 -31.35
CA PRO A 196 17.09 52.95 -31.41
C PRO A 196 15.99 52.45 -32.33
N TYR A 197 16.35 51.81 -33.45
CA TYR A 197 15.40 51.30 -34.43
C TYR A 197 14.58 50.14 -33.88
N THR A 198 15.23 49.24 -33.13
CA THR A 198 14.57 48.07 -32.54
C THR A 198 13.52 48.48 -31.50
N LYS A 199 13.81 49.51 -30.71
CA LYS A 199 12.89 50.03 -29.70
C LYS A 199 11.64 50.67 -30.31
N LEU A 200 11.80 51.52 -31.32
CA LEU A 200 10.68 52.16 -32.03
C LEU A 200 9.70 51.13 -32.62
N ARG A 201 10.24 50.02 -33.13
CA ARG A 201 9.43 48.98 -33.76
C ARG A 201 8.64 48.15 -32.75
N GLN A 202 9.23 47.86 -31.59
CA GLN A 202 8.53 47.18 -30.50
C GLN A 202 7.33 47.98 -30.00
N GLU A 203 7.50 49.30 -29.81
CA GLU A 203 6.42 50.19 -29.37
C GLU A 203 5.25 50.24 -30.39
N LEU A 204 5.57 50.20 -31.69
CA LEU A 204 4.55 50.14 -32.75
C LEU A 204 3.78 48.82 -32.74
N GLU A 205 4.48 47.68 -32.60
CA GLU A 205 3.84 46.36 -32.55
C GLU A 205 2.94 46.21 -31.32
N ASP A 206 3.38 46.69 -30.14
CA ASP A 206 2.59 46.64 -28.90
C ASP A 206 1.31 47.50 -28.96
N SER A 207 1.33 48.57 -29.76
CA SER A 207 0.17 49.47 -29.93
C SER A 207 -0.92 48.92 -30.84
N MET A 208 -0.62 47.92 -31.68
CA MET A 208 -1.56 47.38 -32.66
C MET A 208 -2.47 46.30 -32.06
N LYS A 209 -3.76 46.61 -31.89
CA LYS A 209 -4.80 45.59 -31.56
C LYS A 209 -5.26 44.85 -32.82
N PRO A 210 -5.44 43.51 -32.78
CA PRO A 210 -5.88 42.75 -33.94
C PRO A 210 -7.31 43.12 -34.36
N LEU A 211 -7.52 43.36 -35.66
CA LEU A 211 -8.82 43.73 -36.25
C LEU A 211 -9.89 42.61 -36.13
N ARG A 212 -9.47 41.38 -35.83
CA ARG A 212 -10.35 40.23 -35.58
C ARG A 212 -9.89 39.52 -34.30
N PRO A 213 -10.39 39.88 -33.12
CA PRO A 213 -10.13 39.12 -31.92
C PRO A 213 -10.81 37.74 -32.05
N TYR A 214 -10.02 36.68 -32.13
CA TYR A 214 -10.53 35.32 -32.00
C TYR A 214 -10.69 35.05 -30.50
N GLU A 215 -11.92 35.09 -30.00
CA GLU A 215 -12.22 34.59 -28.67
C GLU A 215 -12.08 33.07 -28.70
N ARG A 216 -10.95 32.57 -28.20
CA ARG A 216 -10.76 31.14 -27.98
C ARG A 216 -11.61 30.73 -26.77
N GLN A 217 -12.74 30.07 -27.03
CA GLN A 217 -13.48 29.38 -25.98
C GLN A 217 -12.77 28.05 -25.70
N ASP A 218 -12.15 27.91 -24.53
CA ASP A 218 -11.46 26.68 -24.12
C ASP A 218 -12.49 25.62 -23.63
N THR A 219 -13.31 25.12 -24.56
CA THR A 219 -14.22 23.99 -24.30
C THR A 219 -13.44 22.69 -24.06
N LEU A 220 -12.27 22.55 -24.68
CA LEU A 220 -11.43 21.36 -24.57
C LEU A 220 -10.91 21.14 -23.15
N LYS A 221 -10.66 22.21 -22.39
CA LYS A 221 -10.13 22.10 -21.02
C LYS A 221 -11.11 21.37 -20.11
N GLN A 222 -12.37 21.82 -20.10
CA GLN A 222 -13.43 21.21 -19.30
C GLN A 222 -13.67 19.76 -19.69
N PHE A 223 -13.65 19.47 -21.00
CA PHE A 223 -13.75 18.11 -21.52
C PHE A 223 -12.61 17.21 -21.03
N LEU A 224 -11.35 17.68 -21.05
CA LEU A 224 -10.20 16.89 -20.64
C LEU A 224 -10.14 16.65 -19.13
N GLU A 225 -10.60 17.61 -18.31
CA GLU A 225 -10.61 17.50 -16.85
C GLU A 225 -11.69 16.53 -16.35
N HIS A 226 -12.85 16.50 -17.02
CA HIS A 226 -14.04 15.76 -16.58
C HIS A 226 -14.52 14.74 -17.62
N ASP A 227 -13.61 14.18 -18.43
CA ASP A 227 -13.96 13.15 -19.41
C ASP A 227 -14.54 11.93 -18.67
N ARG A 228 -15.73 11.50 -19.08
CA ARG A 228 -16.50 10.37 -18.50
C ARG A 228 -17.02 10.58 -17.07
N ASP A 229 -16.83 11.75 -16.47
CA ASP A 229 -17.44 12.08 -15.19
C ASP A 229 -18.92 12.41 -15.39
N VAL A 230 -19.79 11.55 -14.85
CA VAL A 230 -21.25 11.70 -14.96
C VAL A 230 -21.87 11.62 -13.57
N LEU A 231 -22.58 12.68 -13.18
CA LEU A 231 -23.35 12.68 -11.95
C LEU A 231 -24.70 12.00 -12.20
N ARG A 232 -24.97 10.91 -11.49
CA ARG A 232 -26.23 10.16 -11.57
C ARG A 232 -27.11 10.42 -10.36
N PHE A 233 -28.34 10.85 -10.61
CA PHE A 233 -29.38 11.08 -9.62
C PHE A 233 -30.59 10.17 -9.88
N TYR A 234 -31.21 9.72 -8.80
CA TYR A 234 -32.49 9.01 -8.81
C TYR A 234 -33.59 10.01 -8.53
N CYS A 235 -34.53 10.08 -9.46
CA CYS A 235 -35.57 11.08 -9.48
C CYS A 235 -36.96 10.43 -9.50
N TYR A 236 -37.91 11.16 -8.95
CA TYR A 236 -39.31 10.78 -8.91
C TYR A 236 -40.16 11.88 -9.54
N TRP A 237 -41.00 11.51 -10.49
CA TRP A 237 -41.98 12.40 -11.07
C TRP A 237 -43.38 11.92 -10.70
N ASP A 238 -44.07 12.71 -9.88
CA ASP A 238 -45.45 12.48 -9.50
C ASP A 238 -46.39 13.13 -10.52
N ASP A 239 -47.11 12.31 -11.29
CA ASP A 239 -48.17 12.73 -12.22
C ASP A 239 -49.56 12.30 -11.74
N THR A 240 -49.72 11.85 -10.50
CA THR A 240 -50.99 11.29 -9.97
C THR A 240 -52.17 12.28 -10.00
N GLN A 241 -51.90 13.58 -10.12
CA GLN A 241 -52.95 14.61 -10.28
C GLN A 241 -53.60 14.60 -11.67
N SER A 242 -52.93 14.03 -12.67
CA SER A 242 -53.47 13.86 -14.02
C SER A 242 -54.43 12.67 -14.06
N MET A 243 -55.52 12.75 -14.83
CA MET A 243 -56.58 11.73 -14.86
C MET A 243 -56.09 10.30 -15.19
N PHE A 244 -54.99 10.20 -15.94
CA PHE A 244 -54.35 8.93 -16.30
C PHE A 244 -52.88 8.91 -15.90
N GLY A 245 -52.47 9.83 -15.04
CA GLY A 245 -51.08 9.96 -14.63
C GLY A 245 -50.73 8.99 -13.53
N ASP A 246 -49.55 8.44 -13.63
CA ASP A 246 -48.97 7.47 -12.72
C ASP A 246 -47.55 7.90 -12.38
N PRO A 247 -47.11 7.64 -11.14
CA PRO A 247 -45.81 8.08 -10.68
C PRO A 247 -44.70 7.36 -11.42
N ARG A 248 -43.67 8.11 -11.83
CA ARG A 248 -42.56 7.61 -12.65
C ARG A 248 -41.24 7.74 -11.94
N GLU A 249 -40.43 6.70 -12.07
CA GLU A 249 -39.04 6.72 -11.64
C GLU A 249 -38.15 7.10 -12.81
N LEU A 250 -37.33 8.10 -12.58
CA LEU A 250 -36.44 8.68 -13.58
C LEU A 250 -35.01 8.62 -13.07
N ILE A 251 -34.05 8.45 -13.97
CA ILE A 251 -32.62 8.56 -13.69
C ILE A 251 -32.12 9.78 -14.46
N LEU A 252 -31.57 10.74 -13.73
CA LEU A 252 -30.97 11.95 -14.30
C LEU A 252 -29.45 11.77 -14.35
N HIS A 253 -28.88 11.97 -15.53
CA HIS A 253 -27.44 12.00 -15.78
C HIS A 253 -27.02 13.43 -16.11
N TYR A 254 -26.11 13.98 -15.31
CA TYR A 254 -25.47 15.27 -15.55
C TYR A 254 -24.02 15.05 -15.95
N PHE A 255 -23.64 15.47 -17.16
CA PHE A 255 -22.31 15.29 -17.72
C PHE A 255 -21.44 16.51 -17.41
N LEU A 256 -20.39 16.33 -16.61
CA LEU A 256 -19.52 17.43 -16.17
C LEU A 256 -18.64 18.00 -17.30
N ALA A 257 -18.35 17.19 -18.32
CA ALA A 257 -17.57 17.62 -19.49
C ALA A 257 -18.22 18.79 -20.26
N ASP A 258 -19.56 18.80 -20.37
CA ASP A 258 -20.30 19.72 -21.25
C ASP A 258 -21.47 20.45 -20.58
N ASP A 259 -21.71 20.22 -19.28
CA ASP A 259 -22.86 20.72 -18.50
C ASP A 259 -24.23 20.37 -19.14
N THR A 260 -24.35 19.14 -19.66
CA THR A 260 -25.57 18.64 -20.30
C THR A 260 -26.31 17.64 -19.42
N ILE A 261 -27.63 17.57 -19.54
CA ILE A 261 -28.50 16.65 -18.80
C ILE A 261 -29.18 15.66 -19.75
N GLU A 262 -29.16 14.37 -19.40
CA GLU A 262 -29.96 13.30 -20.01
C GLU A 262 -30.86 12.70 -18.94
N ILE A 263 -32.14 12.43 -19.25
CA ILE A 263 -33.08 11.81 -18.31
C ILE A 263 -33.59 10.52 -18.92
N ARG A 264 -33.49 9.43 -18.16
CA ARG A 264 -33.95 8.10 -18.53
C ARG A 264 -35.11 7.65 -17.66
N GLU A 265 -36.07 6.95 -18.24
CA GLU A 265 -37.18 6.37 -17.50
C GLU A 265 -36.83 4.94 -17.08
N VAL A 266 -37.10 4.59 -15.81
CA VAL A 266 -36.94 3.22 -15.31
C VAL A 266 -38.21 2.44 -15.63
N VAL A 267 -38.18 1.64 -16.70
CA VAL A 267 -39.31 0.80 -17.11
C VAL A 267 -39.17 -0.59 -16.50
N TYR A 268 -40.12 -0.96 -15.63
CA TYR A 268 -40.17 -2.28 -15.02
C TYR A 268 -40.78 -3.33 -15.97
N PRO A 269 -40.38 -4.61 -15.88
CA PRO A 269 -41.03 -5.70 -16.62
C PRO A 269 -42.54 -5.73 -16.34
N ASN A 270 -43.34 -5.95 -17.38
CA ASN A 270 -44.81 -5.97 -17.31
C ASN A 270 -45.47 -4.63 -16.91
N SER A 271 -44.78 -3.49 -17.07
CA SER A 271 -45.35 -2.16 -16.78
C SER A 271 -46.42 -1.69 -17.79
N GLY A 272 -46.56 -2.35 -18.94
CA GLY A 272 -47.51 -1.95 -19.99
C GLY A 272 -47.10 -0.69 -20.79
N ARG A 273 -45.90 -0.15 -20.55
CA ARG A 273 -45.33 1.01 -21.24
C ARG A 273 -44.38 0.61 -22.35
N ASP A 274 -44.29 1.45 -23.38
CA ASP A 274 -43.32 1.26 -24.45
C ASP A 274 -41.88 1.40 -23.94
N ALA A 275 -40.97 0.61 -24.49
CA ALA A 275 -39.59 0.50 -24.03
C ALA A 275 -38.70 1.62 -24.60
N ALA A 276 -39.17 2.87 -24.54
CA ALA A 276 -38.36 4.04 -24.88
C ALA A 276 -37.56 4.47 -23.63
N PRO A 277 -36.26 4.15 -23.52
CA PRO A 277 -35.51 4.38 -22.28
C PRO A 277 -35.21 5.86 -22.03
N LYS A 278 -35.26 6.70 -23.06
CA LYS A 278 -34.92 8.12 -22.97
C LYS A 278 -36.18 8.96 -22.78
N PHE A 279 -36.28 9.59 -21.61
CA PHE A 279 -37.31 10.57 -21.31
C PHE A 279 -36.94 11.96 -21.84
N LEU A 280 -35.67 12.34 -21.73
CA LEU A 280 -35.10 13.57 -22.29
C LEU A 280 -33.76 13.27 -22.98
N ASN A 281 -33.60 13.72 -24.21
CA ASN A 281 -32.34 13.65 -24.93
C ASN A 281 -31.28 14.57 -24.30
N ARG A 282 -30.02 14.13 -24.34
CA ARG A 282 -28.86 14.87 -23.83
C ARG A 282 -28.82 16.29 -24.41
N SER A 283 -29.04 17.28 -23.54
CA SER A 283 -29.05 18.71 -23.90
C SER A 283 -28.84 19.58 -22.66
N LYS A 284 -28.48 20.85 -22.84
CA LYS A 284 -28.42 21.80 -21.73
C LYS A 284 -29.85 22.15 -21.31
N LEU A 285 -30.18 21.91 -20.03
CA LEU A 285 -31.54 22.13 -19.52
C LEU A 285 -31.69 23.58 -19.04
N PRO A 286 -32.58 24.40 -19.63
CA PRO A 286 -32.81 25.76 -19.16
C PRO A 286 -33.58 25.76 -17.83
N LYS A 287 -33.23 26.66 -16.91
CA LYS A 287 -33.95 26.84 -15.64
C LYS A 287 -35.38 27.38 -15.86
N GLN A 288 -35.51 28.29 -16.83
CA GLN A 288 -36.76 28.92 -17.20
C GLN A 288 -37.38 28.19 -18.40
N ALA A 289 -38.04 27.07 -18.13
CA ALA A 289 -38.79 26.29 -19.13
C ALA A 289 -40.30 26.32 -18.83
N PRO A 290 -41.18 26.47 -19.82
CA PRO A 290 -40.90 26.53 -21.27
C PRO A 290 -40.39 27.90 -21.72
N SER A 291 -39.34 27.92 -22.55
CA SER A 291 -38.82 29.14 -23.17
C SER A 291 -39.79 29.65 -24.26
N PRO A 292 -39.91 30.98 -24.43
CA PRO A 292 -40.68 31.53 -25.55
C PRO A 292 -40.03 31.11 -26.87
N LYS A 293 -40.84 30.68 -27.85
CA LYS A 293 -40.37 30.32 -29.19
C LYS A 293 -39.77 31.56 -29.86
N ARG A 294 -38.44 31.57 -30.06
CA ARG A 294 -37.71 32.64 -30.76
C ARG A 294 -37.64 32.40 -32.26
N GLN A 295 -37.44 33.46 -33.04
CA GLN A 295 -37.27 33.33 -34.49
C GLN A 295 -35.90 32.71 -34.84
N PRO A 296 -35.79 31.93 -35.93
CA PRO A 296 -34.50 31.43 -36.40
C PRO A 296 -33.51 32.58 -36.64
N GLY A 297 -32.34 32.52 -35.99
CA GLY A 297 -31.30 33.55 -36.08
C GLY A 297 -31.35 34.64 -35.00
N GLU A 298 -32.33 34.62 -34.09
CA GLU A 298 -32.40 35.54 -32.95
C GLU A 298 -31.34 35.23 -31.87
N ILE A 299 -30.88 33.98 -31.80
CA ILE A 299 -29.82 33.52 -30.91
C ILE A 299 -28.59 33.21 -31.78
N THR A 300 -27.69 34.17 -31.93
CA THR A 300 -26.38 33.97 -32.56
C THR A 300 -25.27 34.44 -31.62
N GLU A 301 -24.14 33.74 -31.62
CA GLU A 301 -22.95 34.13 -30.83
C GLU A 301 -22.39 35.50 -31.23
N ARG A 302 -22.72 35.95 -32.44
CA ARG A 302 -22.28 37.23 -33.01
C ARG A 302 -23.51 38.03 -33.41
N THR A 303 -23.71 39.16 -32.76
CA THR A 303 -24.69 40.16 -33.16
C THR A 303 -24.11 40.98 -34.32
N ILE A 304 -24.91 41.20 -35.35
CA ILE A 304 -24.53 42.04 -36.48
C ILE A 304 -25.21 43.40 -36.28
N LEU A 305 -24.44 44.47 -36.29
CA LEU A 305 -24.98 45.83 -36.33
C LEU A 305 -25.32 46.17 -37.78
N ASN A 306 -26.55 46.63 -38.00
CA ASN A 306 -26.97 47.23 -39.26
C ASN A 306 -26.37 48.63 -39.38
N VAL A 307 -25.14 48.71 -39.89
CA VAL A 307 -24.39 49.96 -40.02
C VAL A 307 -24.27 50.33 -41.50
N PHE A 308 -25.35 50.90 -42.03
CA PHE A 308 -25.50 51.60 -43.33
C PHE A 308 -25.79 50.80 -44.62
N GLY A 309 -26.86 51.23 -45.30
CA GLY A 309 -27.22 50.94 -46.70
C GLY A 309 -28.69 50.50 -46.88
N PRO A 310 -29.39 50.88 -47.98
CA PRO A 310 -30.70 50.32 -48.29
C PRO A 310 -30.60 48.80 -48.51
N MET A 311 -31.61 48.07 -48.05
CA MET A 311 -31.68 46.60 -48.06
C MET A 311 -31.39 46.05 -49.47
N GLY A 312 -30.19 45.51 -49.69
CA GLY A 312 -29.72 45.04 -51.01
C GLY A 312 -28.21 44.76 -51.07
N LEU A 313 -27.70 44.47 -52.29
CA LEU A 313 -26.31 44.03 -52.62
C LEU A 313 -25.16 44.96 -52.18
N GLY A 314 -25.42 46.06 -51.48
CA GLY A 314 -24.43 47.04 -51.03
C GLY A 314 -24.40 47.31 -49.52
N GLY A 315 -25.20 46.60 -48.71
CA GLY A 315 -25.21 46.76 -47.26
C GLY A 315 -23.92 46.27 -46.61
N ARG A 316 -23.31 47.10 -45.76
CA ARG A 316 -22.13 46.72 -44.97
C ARG A 316 -22.59 46.31 -43.58
N TYR A 317 -22.25 45.09 -43.20
CA TYR A 317 -22.52 44.54 -41.88
C TYR A 317 -21.25 44.63 -41.03
N ILE A 318 -21.36 45.21 -39.84
CA ILE A 318 -20.26 45.24 -38.86
C ILE A 318 -20.62 44.27 -37.73
N LEU A 319 -19.65 43.45 -37.34
CA LEU A 319 -19.80 42.58 -36.17
C LEU A 319 -19.76 43.42 -34.90
N ASP A 320 -20.74 43.22 -34.01
CA ASP A 320 -20.79 43.86 -32.71
C ASP A 320 -19.77 43.20 -31.76
N ASN A 321 -18.65 43.88 -31.53
CA ASN A 321 -17.62 43.41 -30.60
C ASN A 321 -18.06 43.51 -29.12
N LEU A 322 -19.12 44.27 -28.81
CA LEU A 322 -19.58 44.51 -27.43
C LEU A 322 -20.71 43.56 -27.00
N LYS A 323 -21.27 42.76 -27.92
CA LYS A 323 -22.35 41.78 -27.67
C LYS A 323 -23.54 42.35 -26.90
N THR A 324 -23.93 43.59 -27.19
CA THR A 324 -24.90 44.34 -26.35
C THR A 324 -26.32 43.76 -26.39
N GLY A 325 -26.63 42.90 -27.37
CA GLY A 325 -27.94 42.25 -27.56
C GLY A 325 -27.96 40.73 -27.35
N ALA A 326 -26.90 40.12 -26.79
CA ALA A 326 -26.85 38.67 -26.60
C ALA A 326 -27.81 38.23 -25.48
N VAL A 327 -28.80 37.39 -25.82
CA VAL A 327 -29.72 36.82 -24.84
C VAL A 327 -28.99 35.73 -24.04
N GLN A 328 -28.73 35.97 -22.76
CA GLN A 328 -28.12 34.97 -21.87
C GLN A 328 -29.21 34.06 -21.31
N GLU A 329 -29.17 32.78 -21.66
CA GLU A 329 -30.02 31.76 -21.07
C GLU A 329 -29.32 31.09 -19.88
N GLU A 330 -30.02 30.99 -18.75
CA GLU A 330 -29.52 30.30 -17.57
C GLU A 330 -29.85 28.81 -17.64
N PHE A 331 -28.80 27.99 -17.62
CA PHE A 331 -28.89 26.53 -17.59
C PHE A 331 -28.66 26.00 -16.18
N TYR A 332 -29.25 24.84 -15.88
CA TYR A 332 -28.95 24.11 -14.65
C TYR A 332 -27.47 23.74 -14.61
N LYS A 333 -26.83 24.04 -13.48
CA LYS A 333 -25.48 23.60 -13.16
C LYS A 333 -25.52 22.51 -12.10
N ASP A 334 -24.39 21.85 -11.89
CA ASP A 334 -24.21 20.92 -10.78
C ASP A 334 -24.56 21.55 -9.42
N CYS A 335 -24.21 22.82 -9.15
CA CYS A 335 -24.61 23.50 -7.91
C CYS A 335 -26.13 23.46 -7.61
N ASP A 336 -26.98 23.38 -8.64
CA ASP A 336 -28.43 23.44 -8.49
C ASP A 336 -29.07 22.08 -8.20
N LEU A 337 -28.30 20.99 -8.27
CA LEU A 337 -28.79 19.60 -8.18
C LEU A 337 -28.57 19.03 -6.77
N THR A 338 -29.47 19.35 -5.85
CA THR A 338 -29.43 18.84 -4.47
C THR A 338 -30.52 17.78 -4.21
N ILE A 339 -30.25 16.85 -3.29
CA ILE A 339 -31.27 15.88 -2.84
C ILE A 339 -32.45 16.63 -2.20
N GLY A 340 -33.68 16.21 -2.53
CA GLY A 340 -34.92 16.90 -2.17
C GLY A 340 -35.25 18.11 -3.05
N GLY A 341 -34.33 18.54 -3.92
CA GLY A 341 -34.56 19.59 -4.90
C GLY A 341 -35.56 19.19 -5.98
N VAL A 342 -36.34 20.16 -6.46
CA VAL A 342 -37.30 19.97 -7.56
C VAL A 342 -36.77 20.67 -8.82
N ILE A 343 -36.52 19.90 -9.87
CA ILE A 343 -36.06 20.36 -11.17
C ILE A 343 -37.25 20.56 -12.10
N ASN A 344 -37.25 21.66 -12.86
CA ASN A 344 -38.23 21.91 -13.90
C ASN A 344 -37.73 21.37 -15.25
N VAL A 345 -38.27 20.24 -15.69
CA VAL A 345 -37.98 19.61 -16.98
C VAL A 345 -39.07 19.97 -17.98
N TRP A 346 -38.92 21.10 -18.68
CA TRP A 346 -39.88 21.57 -19.69
C TRP A 346 -41.33 21.65 -19.20
N GLY A 347 -41.53 22.11 -17.96
CA GLY A 347 -42.83 22.22 -17.30
C GLY A 347 -43.18 21.07 -16.36
N ARG A 348 -42.39 19.98 -16.34
CA ARG A 348 -42.57 18.85 -15.42
C ARG A 348 -41.70 19.02 -14.18
N LYS A 349 -42.31 18.95 -13.01
CA LYS A 349 -41.61 19.06 -11.72
C LYS A 349 -41.09 17.68 -11.31
N VAL A 350 -39.79 17.47 -11.41
CA VAL A 350 -39.12 16.22 -11.09
C VAL A 350 -38.35 16.40 -9.78
N MET A 351 -38.63 15.55 -8.78
CA MET A 351 -37.96 15.59 -7.48
C MET A 351 -36.72 14.70 -7.51
N ILE A 352 -35.59 15.18 -6.98
CA ILE A 352 -34.40 14.36 -6.74
C ILE A 352 -34.53 13.65 -5.40
N CYS A 353 -34.48 12.32 -5.39
CA CYS A 353 -34.68 11.51 -4.19
C CYS A 353 -33.37 10.96 -3.62
N ASP A 354 -32.46 10.50 -4.48
CA ASP A 354 -31.17 9.92 -4.08
C ASP A 354 -30.13 10.16 -5.17
N CYS A 355 -28.87 9.88 -4.88
CA CYS A 355 -27.75 10.05 -5.80
C CYS A 355 -26.74 8.90 -5.67
N ASP A 356 -25.93 8.69 -6.71
CA ASP A 356 -24.96 7.60 -6.75
C ASP A 356 -23.75 7.85 -5.83
N ASN A 357 -23.02 6.80 -5.45
CA ASN A 357 -21.87 6.93 -4.56
C ASN A 357 -20.80 7.88 -5.11
N PHE A 358 -20.52 7.81 -6.42
CA PHE A 358 -19.61 8.74 -7.10
C PHE A 358 -20.06 10.20 -6.94
N THR A 359 -21.37 10.47 -7.05
CA THR A 359 -21.88 11.82 -6.86
C THR A 359 -21.75 12.29 -5.42
N LYS A 360 -21.99 11.42 -4.44
CA LYS A 360 -21.81 11.74 -3.01
C LYS A 360 -20.36 12.17 -2.74
N GLU A 361 -19.39 11.45 -3.30
CA GLU A 361 -17.97 11.80 -3.20
C GLU A 361 -17.62 13.11 -3.91
N TYR A 362 -18.19 13.34 -5.10
CA TYR A 362 -18.01 14.59 -5.85
C TYR A 362 -18.52 15.81 -5.05
N TYR A 363 -19.74 15.74 -4.52
CA TYR A 363 -20.32 16.83 -3.74
C TYR A 363 -19.60 17.04 -2.40
N ARG A 364 -19.12 15.97 -1.76
CA ARG A 364 -18.28 16.06 -0.56
C ARG A 364 -16.97 16.78 -0.87
N SER A 365 -16.33 16.47 -2.00
CA SER A 365 -15.03 17.04 -2.39
C SER A 365 -15.13 18.49 -2.85
N LYS A 366 -16.14 18.82 -3.67
CA LYS A 366 -16.30 20.15 -4.28
C LYS A 366 -17.06 21.15 -3.40
N TYR A 367 -18.12 20.71 -2.73
CA TYR A 367 -19.04 21.58 -1.98
C TYR A 367 -19.03 21.34 -0.46
N GLY A 368 -18.37 20.28 0.02
CA GLY A 368 -18.34 19.95 1.45
C GLY A 368 -19.68 19.48 2.00
N ILE A 369 -20.58 18.97 1.15
CA ILE A 369 -21.89 18.48 1.57
C ILE A 369 -21.73 17.05 2.09
N GLU A 370 -22.20 16.78 3.31
CA GLU A 370 -22.17 15.45 3.94
C GLU A 370 -23.56 14.83 4.12
N ASP A 371 -24.61 15.65 4.14
CA ASP A 371 -25.98 15.17 4.28
C ASP A 371 -26.53 14.69 2.94
N PHE A 372 -26.58 13.36 2.79
CA PHE A 372 -27.18 12.68 1.64
C PHE A 372 -28.32 11.76 2.05
N THR A 373 -29.17 12.21 2.98
CA THR A 373 -30.34 11.46 3.42
C THR A 373 -31.33 11.23 2.26
N PRO A 374 -31.57 9.97 1.83
CA PRO A 374 -32.47 9.70 0.71
C PRO A 374 -33.92 10.04 1.05
N VAL A 375 -34.61 10.71 0.12
CA VAL A 375 -36.03 11.04 0.29
C VAL A 375 -36.86 9.79 0.05
N GLN A 376 -37.60 9.36 1.07
CA GLN A 376 -38.53 8.24 0.97
C GLN A 376 -39.78 8.68 0.19
N TYR A 377 -39.96 8.15 -1.02
CA TYR A 377 -41.11 8.43 -1.88
C TYR A 377 -42.08 7.25 -2.04
N LYS A 378 -41.74 6.06 -1.52
CA LYS A 378 -42.62 4.88 -1.51
C LYS A 378 -43.05 4.52 -0.09
N ALA A 379 -44.32 4.18 0.08
CA ALA A 379 -44.77 3.49 1.29
C ALA A 379 -44.23 2.05 1.29
N PRO A 380 -43.74 1.53 2.44
CA PRO A 380 -43.31 0.14 2.52
C PRO A 380 -44.51 -0.79 2.24
N PRO A 381 -44.31 -1.89 1.50
CA PRO A 381 -45.39 -2.84 1.24
C PRO A 381 -45.92 -3.41 2.55
N PRO A 382 -47.23 -3.67 2.66
CA PRO A 382 -47.80 -4.28 3.86
C PRO A 382 -47.15 -5.63 4.13
N ALA A 383 -46.77 -5.88 5.39
CA ALA A 383 -46.20 -7.15 5.79
C ALA A 383 -47.19 -8.28 5.51
N LYS A 384 -46.72 -9.33 4.83
CA LYS A 384 -47.54 -10.54 4.60
C LYS A 384 -47.81 -11.20 5.95
N ALA A 385 -49.06 -11.61 6.20
CA ALA A 385 -49.41 -12.34 7.41
C ALA A 385 -48.57 -13.62 7.53
N ALA A 386 -47.93 -13.82 8.68
CA ALA A 386 -47.13 -15.00 8.95
C ALA A 386 -48.05 -16.24 9.03
N LYS A 387 -47.72 -17.29 8.29
CA LYS A 387 -48.41 -18.57 8.38
C LYS A 387 -47.95 -19.27 9.67
N GLN A 388 -48.87 -19.55 10.58
CA GLN A 388 -48.58 -20.35 11.79
C GLN A 388 -48.57 -21.83 11.45
N MET A 389 -47.61 -22.58 12.00
CA MET A 389 -47.53 -24.02 11.82
C MET A 389 -48.53 -24.73 12.73
N PRO A 390 -49.19 -25.80 12.26
CA PRO A 390 -50.07 -26.59 13.10
C PRO A 390 -49.28 -27.30 14.21
N PRO A 391 -49.93 -27.63 15.34
CA PRO A 391 -49.29 -28.37 16.42
C PRO A 391 -48.89 -29.78 15.97
N TYR A 392 -47.81 -30.30 16.56
CA TYR A 392 -47.32 -31.65 16.30
C TYR A 392 -48.37 -32.71 16.65
N THR A 393 -48.52 -33.72 15.78
CA THR A 393 -49.58 -34.74 15.88
C THR A 393 -49.23 -35.91 16.78
N GLY A 394 -47.97 -36.04 17.23
CA GLY A 394 -47.50 -37.15 18.07
C GLY A 394 -46.92 -38.35 17.30
N PHE A 395 -47.00 -38.37 15.98
CA PHE A 395 -46.47 -39.45 15.14
C PHE A 395 -45.14 -39.08 14.47
N GLY A 396 -44.20 -40.01 14.47
CA GLY A 396 -42.88 -39.81 13.86
C GLY A 396 -41.95 -38.96 14.72
N SER A 397 -41.05 -38.21 14.09
CA SER A 397 -40.29 -37.14 14.76
C SER A 397 -40.91 -35.78 14.46
N GLU A 398 -40.65 -34.79 15.31
CA GLU A 398 -41.14 -33.43 15.11
C GLU A 398 -40.58 -32.81 13.83
N GLU A 399 -39.32 -33.10 13.52
CA GLU A 399 -38.64 -32.63 12.31
C GLU A 399 -39.27 -33.24 11.04
N ASP A 400 -39.62 -34.52 11.08
CA ASP A 400 -40.23 -35.24 9.96
C ASP A 400 -41.69 -34.81 9.73
N SER A 401 -42.47 -34.64 10.80
CA SER A 401 -43.83 -34.10 10.73
C SER A 401 -43.87 -32.67 10.20
N LEU A 402 -42.87 -31.86 10.55
CA LEU A 402 -42.75 -30.49 10.08
C LEU A 402 -42.50 -30.43 8.57
N CYS A 403 -41.70 -31.35 8.02
CA CYS A 403 -41.49 -31.47 6.58
C CYS A 403 -42.79 -31.74 5.79
N SER A 404 -43.76 -32.43 6.40
CA SER A 404 -45.08 -32.67 5.81
C SER A 404 -45.94 -31.39 5.72
N CYS A 405 -45.73 -30.44 6.63
CA CYS A 405 -46.45 -29.16 6.63
C CYS A 405 -45.78 -28.11 5.72
N GLN A 406 -44.48 -28.26 5.42
CA GLN A 406 -43.72 -27.31 4.59
C GLN A 406 -44.01 -27.44 3.09
N GLY A 407 -44.32 -28.65 2.60
CA GLY A 407 -44.53 -28.90 1.18
C GLY A 407 -45.40 -30.11 0.91
N LEU A 408 -46.07 -30.12 -0.25
CA LEU A 408 -46.94 -31.22 -0.66
C LEU A 408 -46.21 -32.55 -0.80
N LEU A 409 -44.97 -32.51 -1.28
CA LEU A 409 -44.08 -33.66 -1.35
C LEU A 409 -43.12 -33.58 -0.15
N PRO A 410 -43.29 -34.44 0.86
CA PRO A 410 -42.44 -34.41 2.04
C PRO A 410 -41.01 -34.75 1.64
N LYS A 411 -40.08 -33.90 2.06
CA LYS A 411 -38.64 -34.15 1.92
C LYS A 411 -38.12 -34.66 3.25
N PRO A 412 -37.17 -35.61 3.24
CA PRO A 412 -36.55 -36.05 4.48
C PRO A 412 -35.85 -34.85 5.15
N PRO A 413 -35.91 -34.74 6.49
CA PRO A 413 -35.23 -33.68 7.22
C PRO A 413 -33.73 -33.76 6.99
N GLN A 414 -33.10 -32.64 6.65
CA GLN A 414 -31.65 -32.58 6.47
C GLN A 414 -30.98 -32.47 7.83
N LYS A 415 -30.00 -33.35 8.09
CA LYS A 415 -29.14 -33.27 9.26
C LYS A 415 -28.04 -32.23 9.04
N ASP A 416 -27.52 -31.66 10.13
CA ASP A 416 -26.42 -30.69 10.08
C ASP A 416 -25.09 -31.38 9.72
N PHE A 417 -24.89 -31.66 8.43
CA PHE A 417 -23.71 -32.36 7.92
C PHE A 417 -22.40 -31.63 8.25
N ARG A 418 -22.41 -30.29 8.32
CA ARG A 418 -21.21 -29.51 8.68
C ARG A 418 -20.76 -29.83 10.11
N LYS A 419 -21.71 -29.76 11.06
CA LYS A 419 -21.47 -30.11 12.46
C LYS A 419 -21.06 -31.57 12.59
N LEU A 420 -21.71 -32.47 11.85
CA LEU A 420 -21.34 -33.88 11.83
C LEU A 420 -19.88 -34.06 11.40
N MET A 421 -19.43 -33.42 10.32
CA MET A 421 -18.06 -33.56 9.78
C MET A 421 -17.00 -32.89 10.67
N GLU A 422 -17.26 -31.69 11.19
CA GLU A 422 -16.30 -30.97 12.03
C GLU A 422 -16.12 -31.62 13.40
N LYS A 423 -17.22 -32.11 13.98
CA LYS A 423 -17.23 -32.71 15.31
C LYS A 423 -17.22 -34.24 15.25
N ASP A 424 -16.96 -34.83 14.08
CA ASP A 424 -16.72 -36.28 13.98
C ASP A 424 -15.36 -36.66 14.59
N ARG A 425 -15.08 -37.96 14.60
CA ARG A 425 -13.77 -38.50 14.95
C ARG A 425 -12.71 -38.06 13.94
N HIS A 426 -11.74 -37.26 14.40
CA HIS A 426 -10.57 -36.88 13.60
C HIS A 426 -9.36 -37.72 14.03
N GLY A 427 -9.12 -38.82 13.32
CA GLY A 427 -8.03 -39.75 13.65
C GLY A 427 -8.28 -40.51 14.96
N LEU A 428 -7.41 -40.32 15.95
CA LEU A 428 -7.51 -40.94 17.28
C LEU A 428 -8.38 -40.12 18.25
N GLU A 429 -8.59 -38.83 17.97
CA GLU A 429 -9.38 -37.94 18.83
C GLU A 429 -10.87 -38.10 18.52
N SER A 430 -11.63 -38.55 19.52
CA SER A 430 -13.09 -38.60 19.47
C SER A 430 -13.68 -37.41 20.23
N ASN A 431 -14.44 -36.55 19.56
CA ASN A 431 -15.10 -35.39 20.15
C ASN A 431 -16.34 -35.78 20.97
N ILE A 432 -16.12 -36.53 22.05
CA ILE A 432 -17.15 -37.05 22.96
C ILE A 432 -16.87 -36.52 24.35
N LEU A 433 -17.82 -35.79 24.92
CA LEU A 433 -17.72 -35.29 26.29
C LEU A 433 -18.26 -36.35 27.24
N ARG A 434 -17.40 -36.88 28.10
CA ARG A 434 -17.77 -37.91 29.08
C ARG A 434 -17.85 -37.30 30.47
N PHE A 435 -18.95 -37.60 31.16
CA PHE A 435 -19.20 -37.15 32.52
C PHE A 435 -19.52 -38.33 33.42
N VAL A 436 -19.14 -38.22 34.69
CA VAL A 436 -19.56 -39.13 35.74
C VAL A 436 -20.81 -38.54 36.40
N GLY A 437 -21.92 -39.25 36.32
CA GLY A 437 -23.19 -38.89 36.94
C GLY A 437 -23.56 -39.81 38.09
N LYS A 438 -24.26 -39.27 39.09
CA LYS A 438 -24.94 -40.04 40.15
C LYS A 438 -26.43 -39.75 40.12
N MET A 439 -27.24 -40.76 40.41
CA MET A 439 -28.69 -40.60 40.46
C MET A 439 -29.10 -39.90 41.77
N LEU A 440 -29.99 -38.91 41.67
CA LEU A 440 -30.57 -38.22 42.82
C LEU A 440 -31.88 -38.91 43.23
N THR A 441 -31.77 -39.99 44.00
CA THR A 441 -32.90 -40.78 44.50
C THR A 441 -32.78 -41.02 46.00
N ASP A 442 -33.91 -41.17 46.70
CA ASP A 442 -33.94 -41.47 48.14
C ASP A 442 -33.53 -42.93 48.46
N ASN A 443 -33.59 -43.83 47.47
CA ASN A 443 -33.14 -45.21 47.57
C ASN A 443 -31.63 -45.25 47.80
N THR A 444 -31.21 -45.87 48.90
CA THR A 444 -29.79 -45.97 49.28
C THR A 444 -28.95 -46.73 48.25
N ILE A 445 -29.50 -47.78 47.62
CA ILE A 445 -28.81 -48.58 46.59
C ILE A 445 -28.59 -47.75 45.31
N ASP A 446 -29.61 -47.02 44.86
CA ASP A 446 -29.52 -46.26 43.61
C ASP A 446 -28.63 -45.02 43.73
N LYS A 447 -28.52 -44.47 44.95
CA LYS A 447 -27.68 -43.32 45.26
C LYS A 447 -26.18 -43.59 45.09
N ASP A 448 -25.76 -44.82 45.36
CA ASP A 448 -24.35 -45.24 45.26
C ASP A 448 -23.93 -45.63 43.83
N ARG A 449 -24.90 -45.81 42.92
CA ARG A 449 -24.65 -46.16 41.51
C ARG A 449 -24.02 -45.00 40.75
N THR A 450 -22.95 -45.30 40.02
CA THR A 450 -22.23 -44.35 39.17
C THR A 450 -22.56 -44.62 37.71
N PHE A 451 -22.84 -43.56 36.96
CA PHE A 451 -23.15 -43.64 35.54
C PHE A 451 -22.15 -42.82 34.73
N ILE A 452 -21.72 -43.34 33.58
CA ILE A 452 -20.93 -42.60 32.61
C ILE A 452 -21.89 -42.06 31.56
N ILE A 453 -22.02 -40.74 31.51
CA ILE A 453 -22.86 -40.03 30.54
C ILE A 453 -21.95 -39.52 29.45
N SER A 454 -22.11 -40.04 28.23
CA SER A 454 -21.33 -39.59 27.07
C SER A 454 -22.22 -38.74 26.15
N PHE A 455 -21.79 -37.50 25.91
CA PHE A 455 -22.43 -36.58 24.98
C PHE A 455 -21.63 -36.51 23.68
N TYR A 456 -22.29 -36.79 22.56
CA TYR A 456 -21.69 -36.76 21.23
C TYR A 456 -21.91 -35.39 20.59
N LEU A 457 -20.82 -34.64 20.39
CA LEU A 457 -20.87 -33.29 19.81
C LEU A 457 -21.30 -33.28 18.33
N SER A 458 -21.22 -34.42 17.65
CA SER A 458 -21.54 -34.54 16.22
C SER A 458 -23.04 -34.56 15.92
N ASP A 459 -23.87 -35.09 16.82
CA ASP A 459 -25.32 -35.23 16.64
C ASP A 459 -26.17 -34.86 17.86
N ASP A 460 -25.57 -34.26 18.90
CA ASP A 460 -26.22 -33.87 20.17
C ASP A 460 -26.97 -35.02 20.85
N THR A 461 -26.46 -36.25 20.71
CA THR A 461 -27.02 -37.43 21.36
C THR A 461 -26.32 -37.72 22.69
N ILE A 462 -27.06 -38.34 23.60
CA ILE A 462 -26.58 -38.77 24.91
C ILE A 462 -26.67 -40.29 24.98
N THR A 463 -25.60 -40.93 25.47
CA THR A 463 -25.63 -42.31 25.96
C THR A 463 -25.34 -42.32 27.45
N MET A 464 -25.93 -43.28 28.16
CA MET A 464 -25.63 -43.49 29.57
C MET A 464 -25.28 -44.94 29.81
N PHE A 465 -24.10 -45.17 30.38
CA PHE A 465 -23.53 -46.48 30.62
C PHE A 465 -23.15 -46.64 32.09
N GLU A 466 -23.63 -47.71 32.71
CA GLU A 466 -23.28 -48.08 34.07
C GLU A 466 -22.11 -49.09 34.05
N PRO A 467 -20.92 -48.71 34.54
CA PRO A 467 -19.80 -49.64 34.67
C PRO A 467 -20.14 -50.78 35.63
N THR A 468 -19.69 -51.99 35.29
CA THR A 468 -19.94 -53.19 36.09
C THR A 468 -19.06 -53.20 37.34
N GLN A 469 -19.70 -53.19 38.53
CA GLN A 469 -18.99 -53.28 39.81
C GLN A 469 -19.13 -54.69 40.40
N ARG A 470 -18.00 -55.32 40.74
CA ARG A 470 -17.99 -56.64 41.40
C ARG A 470 -18.68 -56.53 42.77
N ASN A 471 -19.47 -57.54 43.13
CA ASN A 471 -20.17 -57.65 44.43
C ASN A 471 -21.24 -56.57 44.71
N SER A 472 -21.66 -55.79 43.71
CA SER A 472 -22.72 -54.77 43.86
C SER A 472 -24.15 -55.34 43.86
N GLY A 473 -24.34 -56.55 43.31
CA GLY A 473 -25.67 -57.15 43.13
C GLY A 473 -26.51 -56.54 42.00
N VAL A 474 -25.99 -55.53 41.28
CA VAL A 474 -26.64 -54.87 40.14
C VAL A 474 -25.95 -55.26 38.84
N ILE A 475 -26.74 -55.59 37.81
CA ILE A 475 -26.22 -55.86 36.47
C ILE A 475 -25.93 -54.51 35.81
N GLY A 476 -24.65 -54.16 35.68
CA GLY A 476 -24.23 -52.99 34.92
C GLY A 476 -24.47 -53.14 33.41
N GLY A 477 -24.42 -52.04 32.68
CA GLY A 477 -24.67 -52.02 31.23
C GLY A 477 -25.17 -50.68 30.72
N LYS A 478 -25.71 -50.67 29.50
CA LYS A 478 -26.32 -49.46 28.92
C LYS A 478 -27.64 -49.16 29.62
N PHE A 479 -27.72 -48.00 30.28
CA PHE A 479 -28.94 -47.50 30.89
C PHE A 479 -29.79 -46.71 29.89
N LEU A 480 -29.14 -45.90 29.05
CA LEU A 480 -29.78 -45.15 27.96
C LEU A 480 -29.04 -45.44 26.65
N GLU A 481 -29.78 -45.93 25.65
CA GLU A 481 -29.27 -46.05 24.29
C GLU A 481 -29.13 -44.67 23.63
N ARG A 482 -28.17 -44.55 22.70
CA ARG A 482 -27.81 -43.30 22.03
C ARG A 482 -29.05 -42.63 21.44
N SER A 483 -29.47 -41.53 22.04
CA SER A 483 -30.66 -40.80 21.63
C SER A 483 -30.59 -39.32 22.07
N ARG A 484 -31.39 -38.46 21.43
CA ARG A 484 -31.54 -37.07 21.86
C ARG A 484 -32.53 -37.00 23.02
N VAL A 485 -32.15 -36.33 24.10
CA VAL A 485 -32.97 -36.23 25.32
C VAL A 485 -33.64 -34.84 25.38
N LYS A 486 -34.96 -34.82 25.54
CA LYS A 486 -35.76 -33.59 25.66
C LYS A 486 -35.63 -32.97 27.06
N LYS A 487 -35.70 -31.65 27.15
CA LYS A 487 -35.79 -30.95 28.44
C LYS A 487 -37.14 -31.24 29.12
N PRO A 488 -37.17 -31.34 30.46
CA PRO A 488 -38.40 -31.60 31.21
C PRO A 488 -39.37 -30.40 31.15
N GLY A 489 -40.67 -30.67 31.31
CA GLY A 489 -41.70 -29.63 31.46
C GLY A 489 -42.25 -29.03 30.16
N GLN A 490 -41.95 -29.62 29.01
CA GLN A 490 -42.50 -29.18 27.72
C GLN A 490 -43.80 -29.92 27.39
N GLU A 491 -44.79 -29.19 26.88
CA GLU A 491 -46.00 -29.80 26.31
C GLU A 491 -45.65 -30.59 25.05
N LEU A 492 -46.23 -31.78 24.93
CA LEU A 492 -45.95 -32.70 23.83
C LEU A 492 -46.57 -32.25 22.49
N PHE A 493 -47.66 -31.48 22.53
CA PHE A 493 -48.47 -31.11 21.36
C PHE A 493 -48.43 -29.60 21.09
N LYS A 494 -47.21 -29.06 20.89
CA LYS A 494 -46.99 -27.65 20.55
C LYS A 494 -46.67 -27.45 19.06
N SER A 495 -46.88 -26.23 18.57
CA SER A 495 -46.47 -25.82 17.20
C SER A 495 -44.97 -25.58 17.06
N GLU A 496 -44.28 -25.32 18.17
CA GLU A 496 -42.84 -25.09 18.20
C GLU A 496 -42.08 -26.39 18.47
N MET A 497 -40.84 -26.50 17.99
CA MET A 497 -40.03 -27.69 18.24
C MET A 497 -39.68 -27.84 19.73
N SER A 498 -39.55 -29.09 20.17
CA SER A 498 -39.04 -29.44 21.51
C SER A 498 -37.59 -29.01 21.67
N GLU A 499 -37.24 -28.54 22.87
CA GLU A 499 -35.84 -28.26 23.19
C GLU A 499 -35.18 -29.51 23.76
N TYR A 500 -34.00 -29.80 23.23
CA TYR A 500 -33.15 -30.90 23.66
C TYR A 500 -32.02 -30.38 24.55
N TYR A 501 -31.46 -31.24 25.39
CA TYR A 501 -30.23 -30.91 26.11
C TYR A 501 -29.10 -30.62 25.12
N LYS A 502 -28.41 -29.51 25.32
CA LYS A 502 -27.24 -29.11 24.54
C LYS A 502 -25.96 -29.32 25.36
N ALA A 503 -24.81 -29.26 24.70
CA ALA A 503 -23.51 -29.32 25.38
C ALA A 503 -23.38 -28.28 26.52
N GLN A 504 -23.98 -27.10 26.34
CA GLN A 504 -23.99 -26.00 27.31
C GLN A 504 -24.75 -26.32 28.61
N ASP A 505 -25.73 -27.22 28.54
CA ASP A 505 -26.49 -27.64 29.72
C ASP A 505 -25.72 -28.68 30.57
N LEU A 506 -24.63 -29.24 30.03
CA LEU A 506 -23.83 -30.29 30.64
C LEU A 506 -22.54 -29.69 31.23
N TYR A 507 -22.52 -29.51 32.54
CA TYR A 507 -21.35 -29.08 33.29
C TYR A 507 -21.33 -29.77 34.66
N VAL A 508 -20.16 -29.82 35.30
CA VAL A 508 -20.02 -30.46 36.62
C VAL A 508 -20.87 -29.73 37.67
N GLY A 509 -21.68 -30.48 38.41
CA GLY A 509 -22.69 -29.98 39.34
C GLY A 509 -24.08 -29.76 38.72
N ALA A 510 -24.23 -29.84 37.39
CA ALA A 510 -25.53 -29.72 36.74
C ALA A 510 -26.45 -30.88 37.08
N LYS A 511 -27.76 -30.59 37.18
CA LYS A 511 -28.82 -31.58 37.36
C LYS A 511 -29.53 -31.80 36.03
N ILE A 512 -29.45 -33.02 35.51
CA ILE A 512 -30.11 -33.42 34.27
C ILE A 512 -31.23 -34.40 34.58
N ILE A 513 -32.38 -34.25 33.93
CA ILE A 513 -33.49 -35.20 34.05
C ILE A 513 -33.53 -36.05 32.78
N ILE A 514 -33.26 -37.34 32.93
CA ILE A 514 -33.30 -38.34 31.86
C ILE A 514 -34.35 -39.37 32.22
N SER A 515 -35.29 -39.66 31.32
CA SER A 515 -36.37 -40.64 31.56
C SER A 515 -37.13 -40.42 32.88
N ASN A 516 -37.37 -39.15 33.23
CA ASN A 516 -38.02 -38.72 34.48
C ASN A 516 -37.24 -39.03 35.78
N GLN A 517 -35.95 -39.37 35.66
CA GLN A 517 -35.05 -39.54 36.80
C GLN A 517 -33.99 -38.42 36.81
N PRO A 518 -33.80 -37.72 37.94
CA PRO A 518 -32.77 -36.69 38.06
C PRO A 518 -31.40 -37.31 38.32
N PHE A 519 -30.41 -36.88 37.56
CA PHE A 519 -29.00 -37.21 37.72
C PHE A 519 -28.20 -35.93 37.98
N GLN A 520 -27.21 -36.01 38.85
CA GLN A 520 -26.24 -34.96 39.09
C GLN A 520 -24.91 -35.34 38.44
N LEU A 521 -24.38 -34.45 37.61
CA LEU A 521 -23.02 -34.60 37.09
C LEU A 521 -22.03 -34.29 38.21
N VAL A 522 -21.23 -35.27 38.60
CA VAL A 522 -20.25 -35.16 39.69
C VAL A 522 -18.87 -34.81 39.17
N ASP A 523 -18.49 -35.36 38.02
CA ASP A 523 -17.16 -35.16 37.45
C ASP A 523 -17.16 -35.24 35.91
N ALA A 524 -16.07 -34.85 35.26
CA ALA A 524 -15.88 -34.92 33.81
C ALA A 524 -14.51 -35.49 33.44
N ASP A 525 -14.41 -36.02 32.22
CA ASP A 525 -13.15 -36.50 31.65
C ASP A 525 -12.17 -35.33 31.38
N ASP A 526 -10.87 -35.59 31.39
CA ASP A 526 -9.84 -34.56 31.14
C ASP A 526 -9.97 -33.97 29.73
N TYR A 527 -10.33 -34.81 28.76
CA TYR A 527 -10.68 -34.36 27.42
C TYR A 527 -11.85 -33.36 27.45
N ALA A 528 -12.90 -33.66 28.24
CA ALA A 528 -14.08 -32.82 28.32
C ALA A 528 -13.76 -31.45 28.94
N PHE A 529 -12.93 -31.42 30.00
CA PHE A 529 -12.43 -30.16 30.54
C PHE A 529 -11.65 -29.38 29.49
N ASN A 530 -10.59 -29.96 28.93
CA ASN A 530 -9.72 -29.30 27.94
C ASN A 530 -10.52 -28.74 26.75
N TYR A 531 -11.49 -29.51 26.25
CA TYR A 531 -12.36 -29.07 25.17
C TYR A 531 -13.20 -27.85 25.55
N MET A 532 -13.77 -27.83 26.76
CA MET A 532 -14.56 -26.68 27.25
C MET A 532 -13.69 -25.44 27.52
N GLU A 533 -12.44 -25.60 27.98
CA GLU A 533 -11.54 -24.45 28.18
C GLU A 533 -11.14 -23.82 26.84
N GLN A 534 -10.84 -24.65 25.82
CA GLN A 534 -10.53 -24.16 24.46
C GLN A 534 -11.71 -23.44 23.81
N HIS A 535 -12.93 -23.87 24.09
CA HIS A 535 -14.17 -23.29 23.57
C HIS A 535 -14.89 -22.42 24.62
N ALA A 536 -14.14 -21.61 25.38
CA ALA A 536 -14.68 -20.81 26.49
C ALA A 536 -15.79 -19.81 26.11
N GLU A 537 -15.91 -19.42 24.84
CA GLU A 537 -17.05 -18.59 24.36
C GLU A 537 -18.35 -19.39 24.24
N GLU A 538 -18.25 -20.67 23.86
CA GLU A 538 -19.40 -21.57 23.75
C GLU A 538 -19.86 -22.07 25.12
N PHE A 539 -18.93 -22.19 26.09
CA PHE A 539 -19.16 -22.69 27.44
C PHE A 539 -18.95 -21.59 28.51
N PRO A 540 -19.98 -20.82 28.88
CA PRO A 540 -19.86 -19.73 29.84
C PRO A 540 -19.36 -20.15 31.23
N ARG A 541 -19.58 -21.42 31.61
CA ARG A 541 -19.16 -22.01 32.89
C ARG A 541 -17.69 -22.43 32.93
N ALA A 542 -17.05 -22.56 31.77
CA ALA A 542 -15.62 -22.85 31.65
C ALA A 542 -14.77 -21.58 31.44
N ASN A 543 -15.42 -20.44 31.18
CA ASN A 543 -14.74 -19.18 30.90
C ASN A 543 -14.18 -18.53 32.17
N ILE A 544 -12.85 -18.45 32.25
CA ILE A 544 -12.16 -17.91 33.42
C ILE A 544 -12.50 -16.43 33.64
N GLY A 545 -12.64 -15.63 32.57
CA GLY A 545 -12.93 -14.20 32.69
C GLY A 545 -14.30 -13.93 33.32
N THR A 546 -15.32 -14.75 33.00
CA THR A 546 -16.65 -14.63 33.61
C THR A 546 -16.61 -15.08 35.07
N ILE A 547 -15.86 -16.14 35.38
CA ILE A 547 -15.68 -16.64 36.75
C ILE A 547 -14.97 -15.61 37.63
N LEU A 548 -13.86 -15.03 37.15
CA LEU A 548 -13.13 -13.97 37.87
C LEU A 548 -14.00 -12.73 38.06
N SER A 549 -14.83 -12.37 37.07
CA SER A 549 -15.78 -11.25 37.20
C SER A 549 -16.84 -11.53 38.27
N LYS A 550 -17.35 -12.76 38.36
CA LYS A 550 -18.25 -13.18 39.45
C LYS A 550 -17.55 -13.11 40.80
N LEU A 551 -16.30 -13.57 40.89
CA LEU A 551 -15.50 -13.49 42.11
C LEU A 551 -15.25 -12.04 42.55
N ARG A 552 -14.97 -11.13 41.61
CA ARG A 552 -14.81 -9.70 41.88
C ARG A 552 -16.08 -9.02 42.38
N SER A 553 -17.26 -9.52 41.98
CA SER A 553 -18.56 -8.97 42.41
C SER A 553 -18.95 -9.34 43.84
N ILE A 554 -18.15 -10.16 44.55
CA ILE A 554 -18.41 -10.57 45.93
C ILE A 554 -18.10 -9.42 46.91
N SER A 555 -18.95 -9.25 47.93
CA SER A 555 -18.79 -8.27 49.03
C SER A 555 -17.44 -8.38 49.74
N GLU A 556 -16.82 -7.24 50.06
CA GLU A 556 -15.52 -7.12 50.74
C GLU A 556 -15.42 -7.92 52.05
N ASP A 557 -16.53 -8.11 52.77
CA ASP A 557 -16.54 -8.85 54.03
C ASP A 557 -16.26 -10.35 53.81
N LYS A 558 -16.83 -10.92 52.74
CA LYS A 558 -16.56 -12.31 52.33
C LYS A 558 -15.16 -12.47 51.73
N GLN A 559 -14.63 -11.44 51.09
CA GLN A 559 -13.24 -11.45 50.61
C GLN A 559 -12.24 -11.53 51.78
N LYS A 560 -12.52 -10.84 52.89
CA LYS A 560 -11.71 -10.93 54.11
C LYS A 560 -11.82 -12.30 54.78
N GLU A 561 -12.99 -12.93 54.73
CA GLU A 561 -13.21 -14.31 55.20
C GLU A 561 -12.42 -15.33 54.38
N ILE A 562 -12.46 -15.23 53.04
CA ILE A 562 -11.65 -16.03 52.11
C ILE A 562 -10.15 -15.86 52.43
N LYS A 563 -9.65 -14.63 52.56
CA LYS A 563 -8.24 -14.37 52.89
C LYS A 563 -7.82 -14.95 54.24
N ARG A 564 -8.68 -14.86 55.28
CA ARG A 564 -8.42 -15.43 56.61
C ARG A 564 -8.35 -16.96 56.56
N PHE A 565 -9.25 -17.60 55.82
CA PHE A 565 -9.28 -19.05 55.75
C PHE A 565 -8.14 -19.62 54.90
N LEU A 566 -7.77 -18.96 53.79
CA LEU A 566 -6.57 -19.30 53.02
C LEU A 566 -5.31 -19.20 53.87
N ALA A 567 -5.18 -18.14 54.70
CA ALA A 567 -4.06 -17.99 55.64
C ALA A 567 -4.05 -19.04 56.78
N GLN A 568 -5.21 -19.57 57.19
CA GLN A 568 -5.28 -20.66 58.17
C GLN A 568 -4.93 -22.02 57.55
N SER A 569 -5.24 -22.20 56.26
CA SER A 569 -5.02 -23.45 55.53
C SER A 569 -3.59 -23.60 54.98
N ASP A 570 -2.78 -22.52 54.99
CA ASP A 570 -1.35 -22.53 54.66
C ASP A 570 -0.49 -22.10 55.87
N PRO A 571 -0.18 -23.02 56.82
CA PRO A 571 0.69 -22.73 57.96
C PRO A 571 2.14 -22.40 57.57
N GLY A 572 2.55 -22.74 56.34
CA GLY A 572 3.91 -22.55 55.83
C GLY A 572 4.11 -21.27 55.02
N ASN A 573 3.03 -20.52 54.74
CA ASN A 573 3.02 -19.34 53.86
C ASN A 573 3.72 -19.60 52.51
N THR A 574 3.52 -20.82 51.99
CA THR A 574 4.09 -21.31 50.74
C THR A 574 3.31 -20.86 49.51
N GLY A 575 2.10 -20.31 49.71
CA GLY A 575 1.21 -19.86 48.63
C GLY A 575 0.43 -21.00 47.97
N LEU A 576 0.48 -22.22 48.52
CA LEU A 576 -0.09 -23.44 47.96
C LEU A 576 -1.08 -24.10 48.94
N ILE A 577 -2.25 -24.53 48.45
CA ILE A 577 -3.27 -25.22 49.24
C ILE A 577 -3.76 -26.49 48.52
N PRO A 578 -4.08 -27.59 49.24
CA PRO A 578 -4.69 -28.77 48.66
C PRO A 578 -6.05 -28.48 48.02
N TYR A 579 -6.35 -29.10 46.87
CA TYR A 579 -7.59 -28.85 46.12
C TYR A 579 -8.87 -29.05 46.94
N GLU A 580 -8.93 -30.06 47.82
CA GLU A 580 -10.13 -30.34 48.62
C GLU A 580 -10.43 -29.22 49.63
N SER A 581 -9.38 -28.64 50.24
CA SER A 581 -9.49 -27.51 51.15
C SER A 581 -9.86 -26.21 50.41
N PHE A 582 -9.41 -26.08 49.16
CA PHE A 582 -9.79 -24.99 48.28
C PHE A 582 -11.26 -25.10 47.82
N ARG A 583 -11.71 -26.32 47.50
CA ARG A 583 -13.10 -26.61 47.13
C ARG A 583 -14.07 -26.32 48.27
N SER A 584 -13.77 -26.80 49.48
CA SER A 584 -14.64 -26.54 50.65
C SER A 584 -14.76 -25.05 50.93
N LEU A 585 -13.66 -24.30 50.86
CA LEU A 585 -13.66 -22.84 51.02
C LEU A 585 -14.60 -22.14 50.03
N LEU A 586 -14.51 -22.48 48.74
CA LEU A 586 -15.33 -21.81 47.72
C LEU A 586 -16.80 -22.24 47.76
N ALA A 587 -17.08 -23.48 48.19
CA ALA A 587 -18.44 -23.97 48.41
C ALA A 587 -19.10 -23.32 49.64
N ASP A 588 -18.38 -23.18 50.75
CA ASP A 588 -18.89 -22.67 52.02
C ASP A 588 -19.10 -21.14 52.01
N THR A 589 -18.33 -20.41 51.19
CA THR A 589 -18.39 -18.94 51.11
C THR A 589 -19.68 -18.39 50.46
N GLY A 590 -20.56 -19.27 49.97
CA GLY A 590 -21.86 -18.90 49.38
C GLY A 590 -21.70 -17.97 48.16
N CYS A 591 -20.53 -18.01 47.54
CA CYS A 591 -20.30 -17.48 46.21
C CYS A 591 -21.12 -18.37 45.29
N GLN A 592 -22.04 -17.84 44.48
CA GLN A 592 -22.95 -18.64 43.63
C GLN A 592 -22.19 -19.29 42.44
N LEU A 593 -21.03 -19.86 42.71
CA LEU A 593 -20.19 -20.58 41.78
C LEU A 593 -20.72 -22.01 41.66
N SER A 594 -20.80 -22.51 40.42
CA SER A 594 -21.06 -23.92 40.19
C SER A 594 -19.80 -24.76 40.46
N GLU A 595 -19.97 -26.03 40.81
CA GLU A 595 -18.85 -26.97 41.01
C GLU A 595 -17.87 -26.98 39.82
N HIS A 596 -18.38 -26.86 38.59
CA HIS A 596 -17.55 -26.75 37.40
C HIS A 596 -16.63 -25.51 37.39
N GLU A 597 -17.12 -24.36 37.88
CA GLU A 597 -16.33 -23.12 37.91
C GLU A 597 -15.21 -23.22 38.95
N ILE A 598 -15.46 -23.89 40.08
CA ILE A 598 -14.46 -24.19 41.11
C ILE A 598 -13.36 -25.11 40.57
N MET A 599 -13.76 -26.16 39.84
CA MET A 599 -12.82 -27.08 39.19
C MET A 599 -11.93 -26.36 38.17
N MET A 600 -12.50 -25.45 37.38
CA MET A 600 -11.77 -24.65 36.40
C MET A 600 -10.75 -23.69 37.04
N LEU A 601 -11.10 -23.07 38.17
CA LEU A 601 -10.14 -22.29 38.96
C LEU A 601 -9.01 -23.18 39.50
N GLY A 602 -9.35 -24.37 40.00
CA GLY A 602 -8.33 -25.34 40.42
C GLY A 602 -7.37 -25.70 39.30
N ARG A 603 -7.87 -25.99 38.09
CA ARG A 603 -7.05 -26.39 36.93
C ARG A 603 -6.13 -25.27 36.43
N THR A 604 -6.63 -24.04 36.42
CA THR A 604 -5.90 -22.87 35.89
C THR A 604 -4.77 -22.42 36.80
N TYR A 605 -4.99 -22.46 38.12
CA TYR A 605 -3.99 -22.09 39.13
C TYR A 605 -3.21 -23.31 39.67
N SER A 606 -3.31 -24.46 39.00
CA SER A 606 -2.50 -25.65 39.30
C SER A 606 -1.09 -25.49 38.74
N LEU A 607 -0.07 -25.84 39.51
CA LEU A 607 1.28 -26.02 38.99
C LEU A 607 1.31 -27.31 38.12
N ARG A 608 1.28 -27.16 36.80
CA ARG A 608 1.60 -28.26 35.88
C ARG A 608 3.10 -28.24 35.62
N GLU A 609 3.81 -29.33 35.93
CA GLU A 609 5.15 -29.56 35.39
C GLU A 609 5.04 -29.57 33.86
N GLN A 610 5.57 -28.56 33.18
CA GLN A 610 5.69 -28.64 31.73
C GLN A 610 6.81 -29.63 31.39
N PRO A 611 6.60 -30.57 30.45
CA PRO A 611 7.70 -31.38 29.95
C PRO A 611 8.68 -30.45 29.22
N GLU A 612 9.89 -30.29 29.74
CA GLU A 612 10.94 -29.48 29.10
C GLU A 612 11.13 -29.92 27.64
N LEU A 613 10.96 -28.99 26.69
CA LEU A 613 11.18 -29.24 25.27
C LEU A 613 12.65 -29.58 25.02
N ASN A 614 12.91 -30.81 24.60
CA ASN A 614 14.25 -31.33 24.37
C ASN A 614 14.86 -30.67 23.12
N VAL A 615 15.77 -29.70 23.32
CA VAL A 615 16.43 -28.90 22.25
C VAL A 615 17.07 -29.80 21.17
N GLY A 616 17.54 -30.99 21.55
CA GLY A 616 18.09 -31.99 20.64
C GLY A 616 17.08 -32.52 19.61
N PHE A 617 15.80 -32.65 19.98
CA PHE A 617 14.75 -33.11 19.06
C PHE A 617 14.44 -32.03 18.01
N MET A 618 14.39 -30.76 18.42
CA MET A 618 14.14 -29.63 17.52
C MET A 618 15.27 -29.44 16.50
N LEU A 619 16.53 -29.61 16.93
CA LEU A 619 17.68 -29.63 16.03
C LEU A 619 17.59 -30.78 15.01
N ALA A 620 17.15 -31.97 15.44
CA ALA A 620 16.98 -33.09 14.53
C ALA A 620 15.90 -32.86 13.46
N VAL A 621 14.79 -32.23 13.84
CA VAL A 621 13.73 -31.81 12.90
C VAL A 621 14.23 -30.75 11.93
N ALA A 622 14.98 -29.76 12.42
CA ALA A 622 15.54 -28.70 11.58
C ALA A 622 16.55 -29.25 10.56
N GLN A 623 17.45 -30.14 10.99
CA GLN A 623 18.43 -30.79 10.10
C GLN A 623 17.75 -31.66 9.03
N ASP A 624 16.71 -32.43 9.40
CA ASP A 624 15.97 -33.26 8.44
C ASP A 624 15.27 -32.41 7.37
N HIS A 625 14.67 -31.27 7.77
CA HIS A 625 14.02 -30.36 6.83
C HIS A 625 15.02 -29.70 5.86
N LEU A 626 16.23 -29.37 6.32
CA LEU A 626 17.29 -28.82 5.46
C LEU A 626 17.90 -29.86 4.53
N ARG A 627 18.01 -31.11 5.00
CA ARG A 627 18.42 -32.25 4.19
C ARG A 627 17.42 -32.49 3.06
N LYS A 628 16.11 -32.45 3.35
CA LYS A 628 15.03 -32.57 2.35
C LYS A 628 15.03 -31.43 1.32
N LYS A 629 15.47 -30.23 1.69
CA LYS A 629 15.54 -29.05 0.80
C LYS A 629 16.88 -28.88 0.06
N HIS A 630 17.83 -29.80 0.24
CA HIS A 630 19.17 -29.72 -0.36
C HIS A 630 19.87 -28.36 -0.17
N PHE A 631 19.74 -27.76 1.03
CA PHE A 631 20.37 -26.47 1.29
C PHE A 631 21.89 -26.64 1.52
N GLU A 632 22.72 -25.93 0.74
CA GLU A 632 24.19 -26.08 0.76
C GLU A 632 24.96 -24.75 0.96
N SER A 633 24.27 -23.60 1.00
CA SER A 633 24.92 -22.28 1.04
C SER A 633 25.34 -21.80 2.44
N PHE A 634 25.85 -22.70 3.29
CA PHE A 634 26.27 -22.38 4.67
C PHE A 634 27.42 -21.36 4.74
N SER A 635 28.35 -21.39 3.79
CA SER A 635 29.50 -20.45 3.74
C SER A 635 29.11 -19.03 3.31
N ALA A 636 28.11 -18.90 2.43
CA ALA A 636 27.55 -17.61 2.05
C ALA A 636 26.71 -17.02 3.19
N MET A 637 26.00 -17.89 3.92
CA MET A 637 25.25 -17.50 5.11
C MET A 637 26.18 -16.99 6.22
N LEU A 638 27.29 -17.70 6.48
CA LEU A 638 28.32 -17.25 7.42
C LEU A 638 28.89 -15.89 7.02
N ARG A 639 29.14 -15.64 5.72
CA ARG A 639 29.58 -14.32 5.23
C ARG A 639 28.56 -13.22 5.49
N ALA A 640 27.27 -13.51 5.32
CA ALA A 640 26.20 -12.57 5.61
C ALA A 640 26.13 -12.24 7.11
N PHE A 641 26.25 -13.25 7.99
CA PHE A 641 26.34 -13.05 9.43
C PHE A 641 27.56 -12.20 9.81
N THR A 642 28.74 -12.49 9.25
CA THR A 642 29.95 -11.70 9.52
C THR A 642 29.94 -10.29 8.92
N HIS A 643 29.12 -10.04 7.90
CA HIS A 643 28.96 -8.71 7.30
C HIS A 643 28.11 -7.80 8.20
N GLU A 644 27.05 -8.36 8.78
CA GLU A 644 26.20 -7.64 9.74
C GLU A 644 26.87 -7.48 11.11
N ASP A 645 27.70 -8.44 11.53
CA ASP A 645 28.54 -8.32 12.73
C ASP A 645 29.77 -7.43 12.48
N ARG A 646 29.55 -6.11 12.42
CA ARG A 646 30.58 -5.09 12.21
C ARG A 646 31.70 -5.14 13.26
N ASP A 647 31.35 -5.57 14.47
CA ASP A 647 32.26 -5.61 15.63
C ASP A 647 32.97 -6.96 15.79
N ARG A 648 32.64 -7.97 14.94
CA ARG A 648 33.19 -9.33 14.95
C ARG A 648 33.12 -10.00 16.33
N THR A 649 32.02 -9.76 17.04
CA THR A 649 31.80 -10.25 18.40
C THR A 649 31.35 -11.71 18.44
N GLY A 650 30.95 -12.30 17.31
CA GLY A 650 30.46 -13.68 17.25
C GLY A 650 28.99 -13.83 17.68
N HIS A 651 28.34 -12.72 18.05
CA HIS A 651 26.95 -12.68 18.48
C HIS A 651 26.15 -11.69 17.63
N LEU A 652 24.94 -12.06 17.26
CA LEU A 652 24.03 -11.20 16.52
C LEU A 652 22.66 -11.15 17.20
N SER A 653 21.93 -10.05 17.06
CA SER A 653 20.57 -9.97 17.60
C SER A 653 19.66 -11.01 16.93
N THR A 654 18.71 -11.56 17.69
CA THR A 654 17.75 -12.54 17.17
C THR A 654 16.92 -12.00 15.99
N LYS A 655 16.71 -10.68 15.91
CA LYS A 655 15.98 -10.03 14.81
C LYS A 655 16.79 -9.99 13.52
N GLU A 656 18.06 -9.59 13.58
CA GLU A 656 18.93 -9.53 12.41
C GLU A 656 19.23 -10.95 11.89
N ALA A 657 19.47 -11.90 12.80
CA ALA A 657 19.63 -13.30 12.45
C ALA A 657 18.40 -13.87 11.73
N ARG A 658 17.19 -13.49 12.14
CA ARG A 658 15.95 -13.86 11.44
C ARG A 658 15.87 -13.26 10.03
N ILE A 659 16.29 -12.02 9.84
CA ILE A 659 16.29 -11.37 8.51
C ILE A 659 17.24 -12.13 7.58
N ILE A 660 18.43 -12.49 8.07
CA ILE A 660 19.40 -13.28 7.32
C ILE A 660 18.81 -14.67 7.00
N CYS A 661 18.27 -15.39 7.98
CA CYS A 661 17.63 -16.69 7.76
C CYS A 661 16.50 -16.63 6.72
N LYS A 662 15.66 -15.57 6.75
CA LYS A 662 14.61 -15.35 5.74
C LYS A 662 15.17 -15.05 4.35
N ALA A 663 16.26 -14.29 4.26
CA ALA A 663 16.93 -14.02 2.99
C ALA A 663 17.45 -15.30 2.32
N PHE A 664 17.83 -16.30 3.12
CA PHE A 664 18.22 -17.64 2.65
C PHE A 664 17.04 -18.65 2.60
N LEU A 665 15.78 -18.20 2.70
CA LEU A 665 14.55 -19.01 2.62
C LEU A 665 14.42 -20.13 3.70
N LEU A 666 15.03 -19.93 4.87
CA LEU A 666 14.97 -20.85 5.99
C LEU A 666 13.75 -20.55 6.89
N LEU A 667 12.78 -21.46 6.91
CA LEU A 667 11.64 -21.43 7.83
C LEU A 667 11.99 -22.26 9.07
N LEU A 668 12.47 -21.59 10.11
CA LEU A 668 12.77 -22.19 11.41
C LEU A 668 11.71 -21.77 12.44
N TYR A 669 11.35 -22.68 13.34
CA TYR A 669 10.39 -22.39 14.42
C TYR A 669 10.94 -21.34 15.39
N ASN A 670 10.05 -20.49 15.92
CA ASN A 670 10.42 -19.33 16.74
C ASN A 670 11.22 -19.68 18.01
N SER A 671 10.96 -20.86 18.58
CA SER A 671 11.57 -21.35 19.81
C SER A 671 13.04 -21.78 19.67
N VAL A 672 13.58 -21.91 18.45
CA VAL A 672 14.99 -22.26 18.23
C VAL A 672 15.93 -21.07 18.51
N PHE A 673 15.37 -19.86 18.58
CA PHE A 673 16.14 -18.61 18.64
C PHE A 673 16.10 -17.90 20.00
N GLU A 674 15.46 -18.48 21.01
CA GLU A 674 15.30 -17.84 22.31
C GLU A 674 16.40 -18.27 23.29
N ASN A 675 17.38 -17.38 23.48
CA ASN A 675 18.24 -17.38 24.66
C ASN A 675 17.81 -16.22 25.57
N GLU A 676 17.92 -16.38 26.89
CA GLU A 676 17.53 -15.38 27.90
C GLU A 676 18.19 -13.99 27.71
N SER A 677 19.30 -13.92 26.95
CA SER A 677 20.07 -12.70 26.68
C SER A 677 19.73 -11.98 25.37
N GLY A 678 18.79 -12.49 24.56
CA GLY A 678 18.32 -11.84 23.31
C GLY A 678 19.33 -11.78 22.15
N ASN A 679 20.57 -12.25 22.38
CA ASN A 679 21.65 -12.35 21.41
C ASN A 679 21.97 -13.81 21.11
N MET A 680 22.16 -14.12 19.83
CA MET A 680 22.44 -15.46 19.32
C MET A 680 23.90 -15.60 18.96
N ASP A 681 24.55 -16.66 19.43
CA ASP A 681 25.84 -17.11 18.87
C ASP A 681 25.59 -17.74 17.50
N TYR A 682 25.91 -17.00 16.44
CA TYR A 682 25.66 -17.44 15.07
C TYR A 682 26.63 -18.56 14.64
N ASN A 683 27.80 -18.68 15.27
CA ASN A 683 28.76 -19.74 14.96
C ASN A 683 28.30 -21.08 15.55
N ALA A 684 27.82 -21.08 16.79
CA ALA A 684 27.23 -22.25 17.43
C ALA A 684 25.92 -22.68 16.75
N PHE A 685 25.11 -21.72 16.33
CA PHE A 685 23.88 -21.98 15.60
C PHE A 685 24.13 -22.60 14.20
N LEU A 686 25.05 -22.03 13.42
CA LEU A 686 25.39 -22.56 12.10
C LEU A 686 26.04 -23.96 12.20
N SER A 687 26.87 -24.20 13.21
CA SER A 687 27.48 -25.51 13.42
C SER A 687 26.46 -26.57 13.85
N GLY A 688 25.44 -26.20 14.64
CA GLY A 688 24.35 -27.10 15.04
C GLY A 688 23.36 -27.41 13.92
N ILE A 689 23.21 -26.52 12.94
CA ILE A 689 22.31 -26.71 11.79
C ILE A 689 23.02 -27.41 10.62
N ASN A 690 24.35 -27.32 10.55
CA ASN A 690 25.14 -27.93 9.49
C ASN A 690 25.14 -29.46 9.61
N TRP A 691 24.14 -30.10 9.02
CA TRP A 691 23.94 -31.54 9.00
C TRP A 691 25.08 -32.32 8.30
N ARG A 692 25.98 -31.67 7.54
CA ARG A 692 27.17 -32.30 6.95
C ARG A 692 28.32 -32.42 7.94
N GLU A 693 28.50 -31.43 8.79
CA GLU A 693 29.60 -31.39 9.77
C GLU A 693 29.17 -32.05 11.09
N ASN A 694 27.93 -31.83 11.54
CA ASN A 694 27.39 -32.35 12.80
C ASN A 694 25.98 -32.97 12.60
N PRO A 695 25.86 -34.18 12.04
CA PRO A 695 24.57 -34.84 11.90
C PRO A 695 23.99 -35.26 13.26
N SER A 696 22.74 -34.87 13.53
CA SER A 696 21.97 -35.37 14.66
C SER A 696 21.48 -36.81 14.39
N LEU A 697 21.07 -37.51 15.46
CA LEU A 697 20.49 -38.85 15.36
C LEU A 697 19.26 -38.85 14.42
N PRO A 698 19.10 -39.86 13.54
CA PRO A 698 17.94 -39.98 12.66
C PRO A 698 16.66 -40.19 13.48
N LEU A 699 15.60 -39.42 13.21
CA LEU A 699 14.29 -39.61 13.81
C LEU A 699 13.65 -40.90 13.26
N LEU A 700 13.28 -41.84 14.13
CA LEU A 700 12.49 -43.01 13.76
C LEU A 700 11.03 -42.58 13.48
N PRO A 701 10.34 -43.16 12.48
CA PRO A 701 8.95 -42.81 12.17
C PRO A 701 7.96 -42.98 13.35
N ASP A 702 8.25 -43.89 14.28
CA ASP A 702 7.35 -44.30 15.36
C ASP A 702 7.51 -43.50 16.68
N GLU A 703 8.51 -42.62 16.82
CA GLU A 703 8.64 -41.76 18.00
C GLU A 703 7.86 -40.44 17.88
N ALA A 704 7.21 -40.20 16.74
CA ALA A 704 6.18 -39.18 16.59
C ALA A 704 4.79 -39.63 17.12
N LEU A 705 4.67 -40.89 17.58
CA LEU A 705 3.42 -41.57 17.90
C LEU A 705 3.47 -42.27 19.28
N LYS A 706 3.55 -41.51 20.36
CA LYS A 706 3.22 -42.02 21.71
C LYS A 706 2.57 -40.94 22.56
N PHE A 707 1.23 -40.87 22.52
CA PHE A 707 0.40 -40.54 23.68
C PHE A 707 -0.91 -41.34 23.59
N ASP A 708 -1.37 -41.78 24.76
CA ASP A 708 -2.65 -42.43 25.10
C ASP A 708 -2.82 -43.93 24.89
N VAL A 709 -2.58 -44.66 25.99
CA VAL A 709 -3.23 -45.94 26.30
C VAL A 709 -3.67 -45.91 27.78
N ASP A 710 -4.96 -46.22 27.99
CA ASP A 710 -5.66 -46.59 29.24
C ASP A 710 -6.32 -45.49 30.11
N TRP A 711 -7.59 -45.17 29.80
CA TRP A 711 -8.56 -44.68 30.81
C TRP A 711 -9.46 -45.84 31.27
N ASN A 712 -9.23 -46.35 32.49
CA ASN A 712 -9.90 -47.55 33.03
C ASN A 712 -11.18 -47.28 33.84
N GLY A 713 -11.74 -46.06 33.77
CA GLY A 713 -13.05 -45.78 34.36
C GLY A 713 -13.08 -45.76 35.90
N GLU A 714 -11.93 -45.77 36.56
CA GLU A 714 -11.81 -45.30 37.94
C GLU A 714 -11.76 -43.77 37.94
N ALA A 715 -12.34 -43.14 38.96
CA ALA A 715 -12.16 -41.71 39.18
C ALA A 715 -10.67 -41.43 39.32
N VAL A 716 -10.05 -40.87 38.29
CA VAL A 716 -8.68 -40.36 38.36
C VAL A 716 -8.68 -39.38 39.53
N ARG A 717 -7.79 -39.58 40.50
CA ARG A 717 -7.60 -38.63 41.60
C ARG A 717 -7.54 -37.23 40.99
N PRO A 718 -8.15 -36.19 41.60
CA PRO A 718 -8.25 -34.89 40.97
C PRO A 718 -6.88 -34.50 40.42
N ALA A 719 -6.80 -34.28 39.10
CA ALA A 719 -5.54 -34.00 38.39
C ALA A 719 -4.81 -32.78 38.98
N VAL A 720 -5.52 -31.99 39.79
CA VAL A 720 -5.04 -30.86 40.57
C VAL A 720 -4.80 -31.32 42.01
N ILE A 721 -3.52 -31.51 42.37
CA ILE A 721 -3.12 -31.89 43.74
C ILE A 721 -2.91 -30.66 44.61
N THR A 722 -2.33 -29.59 44.05
CA THR A 722 -2.04 -28.33 44.75
C THR A 722 -2.46 -27.14 43.89
N VAL A 723 -3.08 -26.13 44.51
CA VAL A 723 -3.55 -24.89 43.86
C VAL A 723 -2.76 -23.72 44.42
N ASN A 724 -2.24 -22.87 43.53
CA ASN A 724 -1.58 -21.62 43.90
C ASN A 724 -2.62 -20.53 44.17
N TYR A 725 -2.99 -20.36 45.44
CA TYR A 725 -4.00 -19.37 45.83
C TYR A 725 -3.46 -17.94 45.84
N SER A 726 -2.14 -17.73 45.90
CA SER A 726 -1.54 -16.40 45.90
C SER A 726 -1.76 -15.68 44.55
N LEU A 727 -1.57 -16.40 43.44
CA LEU A 727 -1.87 -15.91 42.08
C LEU A 727 -3.36 -15.63 41.88
N LEU A 728 -4.23 -16.48 42.42
CA LEU A 728 -5.68 -16.25 42.39
C LEU A 728 -6.06 -14.97 43.16
N LEU A 729 -5.47 -14.73 44.33
CA LEU A 729 -5.73 -13.52 45.12
C LEU A 729 -5.24 -12.26 44.41
N ASP A 730 -4.09 -12.32 43.74
CA ASP A 730 -3.56 -11.22 42.94
C ASP A 730 -4.45 -10.89 41.74
N ASP A 731 -4.91 -11.90 40.99
CA ASP A 731 -5.78 -11.72 39.82
C ASP A 731 -7.19 -11.25 40.18
N VAL A 732 -7.73 -11.70 41.32
CA VAL A 732 -9.10 -11.37 41.74
C VAL A 732 -9.15 -10.03 42.47
N PHE A 733 -8.23 -9.77 43.42
CA PHE A 733 -8.34 -8.63 44.35
C PHE A 733 -7.31 -7.53 44.11
N GLY A 734 -6.33 -7.75 43.24
CA GLY A 734 -5.24 -6.80 42.99
C GLY A 734 -4.28 -6.67 44.17
N SER A 735 -3.02 -6.31 43.88
CA SER A 735 -2.02 -5.99 44.90
C SER A 735 -2.54 -4.86 45.80
N VAL A 736 -2.86 -5.18 47.06
CA VAL A 736 -2.76 -4.17 48.12
C VAL A 736 -1.27 -3.88 48.20
N GLY A 737 -0.86 -2.77 47.60
CA GLY A 737 0.52 -2.32 47.69
C GLY A 737 0.99 -2.38 49.13
N ASN A 738 2.19 -2.92 49.33
CA ASN A 738 2.93 -2.87 50.58
C ASN A 738 3.00 -1.41 51.06
N SER A 739 2.02 -1.00 51.85
CA SER A 739 2.08 0.19 52.69
C SER A 739 2.52 -0.26 54.07
N ASN A 740 3.83 -0.15 54.29
CA ASN A 740 4.51 0.10 55.56
C ASN A 740 3.86 -0.49 56.83
N PHE A 741 4.45 -1.56 57.35
CA PHE A 741 4.65 -1.71 58.79
C PHE A 741 6.06 -2.27 59.04
N SER A 742 6.94 -1.34 59.46
CA SER A 742 8.23 -1.44 60.16
C SER A 742 9.11 -2.66 59.95
#